data_AF-A0A937P2B0-F1
#
_entry.id   AF-A0A937P2B0-F1
#
_cell.length_a   1.000
_cell.length_b   1.000
_cell.length_c   1.000
_cell.angle_alpha   90.00
_cell.angle_beta   90.00
_cell.angle_gamma   90.00
#
_symmetry.space_group_name_H-M   'P 1'
#
loop_
_entity.id
_entity.type
_entity.pdbx_description
1 polymer ?
#
loop_
_entity_poly.entity_id
_entity_poly.type
_entity_poly.pdbx_seq_one_letter_code
_entity_poly.pdbx_strand_id
1 'polypeptide(L)'
;MKKAIYLILAFYGIFLISVIQLKAQYKPKKEVYKLTHHMSPEEKARFHLVGKGYKGTDPPPGPVRNISEFEQMEGVLIRYPFGISYNLIAGLSEETMVTTIVEDQGEENYVTGQYQSNGVNMANCNFIHALSDSYWTRDYGPWYIAYGEDQIGIVDFIYNRPDRPHDDAIPEAMAGFLGIEWFGMDLIHTGGNYMTDGYGISSSTELVWDENPTMTHEEIDQIMYDYLGIETYYVVPDPNNTYIDHIDCWGKFLDVDKMLIREVPSTHPQYNEIEATAAYYASQISAYGLPYQVYRVWTPNNEPYTNSLILNKRVFVPIIGSQWDDDAITSYEEAMPGYEVLGFTGSWASTDALHCRTKGIADRNMLYIKHFPLLGDQPIQTGYSIEAELTAYNGQPIINDSVKVIYWINGGSIEVIVMTYEGDKLYSAVIPGPPEGSEIAYYIHAVDESDKCANHPFIGTPDPHIFYVGQQFFPAIALNVNEINAWANQGYTTVEEFIISNNGQIELNYSIEWSTAVFEDYDYEVDDSPSQSSWNYNTYTELGWIDLEIDDEGEIANWAIEYTWQTDNWPEEGSFHVESPLGTQAIIAAGTNNGTYIISLDAFNGEEMLGNWKLWIQDTYGDGGHKASNITVTVTKSVEIVQWMDIDPTSGSVEPGGQDTIQVTCDATELPVGDYEGTIYITSNDPDLSVIEIPVYFTVDYASGTEDITKFDIQILNYPNPFSNQTFIEIILPERTNVLLEIYNYNGQKVRTLNSKELNAGLFRFTWKGTNDNGNRVKSGVYFYKLSTGYFEKINKLILLD
;
A
#
# COMPACT_ATOMS: atom_id res chain seq x y z
N MET A 1 -76.09 -10.99 36.28
CA MET A 1 -75.11 -10.15 37.02
C MET A 1 -73.70 -10.74 37.10
N LYS A 2 -73.48 -12.05 37.38
CA LYS A 2 -72.11 -12.61 37.49
C LYS A 2 -71.30 -12.69 36.18
N LYS A 3 -71.92 -12.81 35.00
CA LYS A 3 -71.19 -12.82 33.70
C LYS A 3 -70.69 -11.45 33.24
N ALA A 4 -71.33 -10.35 33.67
CA ALA A 4 -70.92 -8.99 33.29
C ALA A 4 -69.67 -8.52 34.05
N ILE A 5 -69.50 -8.96 35.30
CA ILE A 5 -68.36 -8.58 36.15
C ILE A 5 -67.07 -9.27 35.68
N TYR A 6 -67.15 -10.52 35.20
CA TYR A 6 -65.98 -11.23 34.64
C TYR A 6 -65.48 -10.62 33.33
N LEU A 7 -66.38 -10.12 32.47
CA LEU A 7 -65.97 -9.46 31.23
C LEU A 7 -65.28 -8.12 31.48
N ILE A 8 -65.73 -7.37 32.49
CA ILE A 8 -65.13 -6.07 32.87
C ILE A 8 -63.76 -6.26 33.54
N LEU A 9 -63.60 -7.29 34.38
CA LEU A 9 -62.30 -7.61 34.99
C LEU A 9 -61.28 -8.17 33.97
N ALA A 10 -61.74 -8.96 32.98
CA ALA A 10 -60.88 -9.42 31.90
C ALA A 10 -60.44 -8.27 30.98
N PHE A 11 -61.34 -7.32 30.68
CA PHE A 11 -60.99 -6.12 29.90
C PHE A 11 -60.02 -5.21 30.67
N TYR A 12 -60.19 -5.02 31.98
CA TYR A 12 -59.24 -4.25 32.79
C TYR A 12 -57.88 -4.94 32.92
N GLY A 13 -57.84 -6.27 33.02
CA GLY A 13 -56.59 -7.04 33.04
C GLY A 13 -55.81 -6.96 31.73
N ILE A 14 -56.50 -7.06 30.59
CA ILE A 14 -55.88 -6.93 29.25
C ILE A 14 -55.47 -5.47 28.99
N PHE A 15 -56.22 -4.49 29.47
CA PHE A 15 -55.88 -3.07 29.35
C PHE A 15 -54.68 -2.68 30.23
N LEU A 16 -54.55 -3.24 31.45
CA LEU A 16 -53.38 -3.02 32.29
C LEU A 16 -52.12 -3.72 31.75
N ILE A 17 -52.23 -4.94 31.20
CA ILE A 17 -51.09 -5.62 30.57
C ILE A 17 -50.64 -4.91 29.29
N SER A 18 -51.57 -4.40 28.48
CA SER A 18 -51.22 -3.61 27.29
C SER A 18 -50.66 -2.23 27.64
N VAL A 19 -51.12 -1.56 28.71
CA VAL A 19 -50.51 -0.30 29.18
C VAL A 19 -49.14 -0.52 29.84
N ILE A 20 -48.90 -1.67 30.49
CA ILE A 20 -47.57 -2.05 31.00
C ILE A 20 -46.63 -2.42 29.84
N GLN A 21 -47.11 -3.09 28.79
CA GLN A 21 -46.32 -3.35 27.57
C GLN A 21 -46.06 -2.07 26.76
N LEU A 22 -47.02 -1.14 26.66
CA LEU A 22 -46.83 0.16 26.00
C LEU A 22 -45.92 1.11 26.80
N LYS A 23 -45.86 0.98 28.13
CA LYS A 23 -44.86 1.70 28.96
C LYS A 23 -43.49 1.05 28.96
N ALA A 24 -43.40 -0.28 28.76
CA ALA A 24 -42.12 -0.97 28.57
C ALA A 24 -41.52 -0.72 27.16
N GLN A 25 -42.34 -0.38 26.17
CA GLN A 25 -41.90 0.00 24.82
C GLN A 25 -41.65 1.51 24.63
N TYR A 26 -41.93 2.34 25.63
CA TYR A 26 -41.67 3.78 25.56
C TYR A 26 -40.54 4.16 26.52
N LYS A 27 -39.31 3.75 26.19
CA LYS A 27 -38.15 4.55 26.61
C LYS A 27 -38.30 5.89 25.86
N PRO A 28 -38.29 7.06 26.54
CA PRO A 28 -38.16 8.32 25.81
C PRO A 28 -36.93 8.17 24.91
N LYS A 29 -37.02 8.61 23.64
CA LYS A 29 -35.82 8.80 22.82
C LYS A 29 -34.86 9.60 23.69
N LYS A 30 -33.79 8.98 24.20
CA LYS A 30 -32.64 9.69 24.74
C LYS A 30 -32.31 10.66 23.61
N GLU A 31 -32.40 11.98 23.86
CA GLU A 31 -31.82 12.92 22.91
C GLU A 31 -30.37 12.47 22.80
N VAL A 32 -30.03 11.83 21.69
CA VAL A 32 -28.67 11.47 21.38
C VAL A 32 -28.02 12.81 21.12
N TYR A 33 -27.50 13.43 22.18
CA TYR A 33 -26.46 14.43 22.02
C TYR A 33 -25.37 13.72 21.22
N LYS A 34 -25.38 13.95 19.90
CA LYS A 34 -24.30 13.52 19.01
C LYS A 34 -23.13 14.41 19.37
N LEU A 35 -22.38 14.05 20.41
CA LEU A 35 -21.06 14.60 20.64
C LEU A 35 -20.23 14.32 19.38
N THR A 36 -19.50 15.32 18.91
CA THR A 36 -18.66 15.27 17.72
C THR A 36 -17.23 14.98 18.11
N HIS A 37 -16.43 14.36 17.25
CA HIS A 37 -14.99 14.19 17.51
C HIS A 37 -14.27 15.53 17.80
N HIS A 38 -14.69 16.62 17.15
CA HIS A 38 -14.27 17.99 17.51
C HIS A 38 -15.04 18.57 18.69
N MET A 39 -14.36 19.35 19.53
CA MET A 39 -15.03 20.19 20.54
C MET A 39 -15.81 21.34 19.86
N SER A 40 -17.11 21.41 20.13
CA SER A 40 -17.94 22.56 19.84
C SER A 40 -17.42 23.85 20.52
N PRO A 41 -17.75 25.05 20.02
CA PRO A 41 -17.40 26.30 20.69
C PRO A 41 -17.87 26.34 22.15
N GLU A 42 -19.02 25.74 22.45
CA GLU A 42 -19.57 25.61 23.79
C GLU A 42 -18.71 24.68 24.68
N GLU A 43 -18.27 23.53 24.16
CA GLU A 43 -17.32 22.63 24.84
C GLU A 43 -15.98 23.35 25.09
N LYS A 44 -15.41 24.01 24.08
CA LYS A 44 -14.14 24.76 24.21
C LYS A 44 -14.22 25.83 25.30
N ALA A 45 -15.35 26.54 25.42
CA ALA A 45 -15.55 27.52 26.50
C ALA A 45 -15.56 26.89 27.91
N ARG A 46 -15.86 25.58 28.00
CA ARG A 46 -15.85 24.77 29.23
C ARG A 46 -14.56 23.99 29.44
N PHE A 47 -13.52 24.17 28.61
CA PHE A 47 -12.26 23.44 28.77
C PHE A 47 -11.64 23.59 30.18
N HIS A 48 -11.83 24.75 30.83
CA HIS A 48 -11.45 24.98 32.24
C HIS A 48 -12.13 24.05 33.28
N LEU A 49 -13.07 23.19 32.85
CA LEU A 49 -13.72 22.17 33.67
C LEU A 49 -13.10 20.77 33.49
N VAL A 50 -12.27 20.56 32.46
CA VAL A 50 -11.49 19.31 32.27
C VAL A 50 -10.65 19.06 33.54
N GLY A 51 -10.63 17.80 34.00
CA GLY A 51 -9.90 17.39 35.20
C GLY A 51 -10.50 17.89 36.52
N LYS A 52 -11.59 18.64 36.52
CA LYS A 52 -12.17 19.19 37.75
C LYS A 52 -12.78 18.09 38.62
N GLY A 53 -12.04 17.69 39.64
CA GLY A 53 -12.43 16.62 40.56
C GLY A 53 -11.68 15.32 40.33
N TYR A 54 -10.85 15.26 39.28
CA TYR A 54 -9.84 14.22 39.12
C TYR A 54 -8.88 14.26 40.31
N LYS A 55 -8.51 13.08 40.78
CA LYS A 55 -7.53 12.93 41.86
C LYS A 55 -6.51 11.91 41.41
N GLY A 56 -5.35 12.40 40.99
CA GLY A 56 -4.22 11.53 40.72
C GLY A 56 -3.87 10.66 41.93
N THR A 57 -3.28 9.51 41.63
CA THR A 57 -2.67 8.62 42.63
C THR A 57 -1.17 8.88 42.70
N ASP A 58 -0.46 8.23 43.63
CA ASP A 58 0.98 8.10 43.47
C ASP A 58 1.28 7.27 42.19
N PRO A 59 2.44 7.47 41.54
CA PRO A 59 2.84 6.68 40.37
C PRO A 59 3.04 5.19 40.72
N PRO A 60 3.00 4.30 39.72
CA PRO A 60 3.29 2.89 39.91
C PRO A 60 4.70 2.66 40.50
N PRO A 61 4.90 1.65 41.36
CA PRO A 61 6.24 1.31 41.81
C PRO A 61 7.10 0.82 40.64
N GLY A 62 8.31 1.40 40.52
CA GLY A 62 9.23 1.07 39.44
C GLY A 62 9.89 -0.33 39.56
N PRO A 63 10.52 -0.81 38.47
CA PRO A 63 10.59 -0.18 37.16
C PRO A 63 9.21 -0.16 36.47
N VAL A 64 8.96 0.83 35.60
CA VAL A 64 7.72 0.95 34.83
C VAL A 64 8.06 0.91 33.35
N ARG A 65 7.20 0.28 32.54
CA ARG A 65 7.33 0.18 31.09
C ARG A 65 5.96 0.25 30.45
N ASN A 66 5.74 1.22 29.57
CA ASN A 66 4.55 1.25 28.74
C ASN A 66 4.56 0.06 27.76
N ILE A 67 3.43 -0.61 27.63
CA ILE A 67 3.24 -1.67 26.63
C ILE A 67 2.88 -1.03 25.29
N SER A 68 3.59 -1.38 24.21
CA SER A 68 3.34 -0.86 22.86
C SER A 68 2.18 -1.58 22.18
N GLU A 69 1.68 -1.02 21.08
CA GLU A 69 0.53 -1.61 20.36
C GLU A 69 0.87 -2.90 19.60
N PHE A 70 2.14 -3.08 19.22
CA PHE A 70 2.66 -4.25 18.51
C PHE A 70 3.15 -5.37 19.45
N GLU A 71 2.89 -5.26 20.75
CA GLU A 71 3.06 -6.36 21.71
C GLU A 71 1.80 -7.25 21.80
N GLN A 72 1.89 -8.34 22.57
CA GLN A 72 0.78 -9.29 22.74
C GLN A 72 -0.44 -8.66 23.41
N MET A 73 -1.60 -8.77 22.76
CA MET A 73 -2.89 -8.32 23.25
C MET A 73 -3.80 -9.50 23.58
N GLU A 74 -4.50 -9.46 24.73
CA GLU A 74 -5.53 -10.45 25.11
C GLU A 74 -6.95 -10.05 24.65
N GLY A 75 -7.11 -8.81 24.16
CA GLY A 75 -8.39 -8.35 23.65
C GLY A 75 -8.33 -6.99 22.96
N VAL A 76 -9.50 -6.49 22.56
CA VAL A 76 -9.71 -5.14 22.04
C VAL A 76 -10.98 -4.54 22.65
N LEU A 77 -10.88 -3.30 23.11
CA LEU A 77 -11.96 -2.54 23.72
C LEU A 77 -12.67 -1.68 22.68
N ILE A 78 -13.99 -1.89 22.56
CA ILE A 78 -14.90 -1.12 21.72
C ILE A 78 -16.12 -0.69 22.54
N ARG A 79 -16.95 0.21 22.00
CA ARG A 79 -18.08 0.77 22.73
C ARG A 79 -19.37 0.75 21.91
N TYR A 80 -20.48 0.39 22.57
CA TYR A 80 -21.83 0.55 22.05
C TYR A 80 -22.49 1.84 22.62
N PRO A 81 -23.24 2.63 21.83
CA PRO A 81 -23.50 2.50 20.39
C PRO A 81 -22.25 2.59 19.50
N PHE A 82 -22.21 1.74 18.47
CA PHE A 82 -21.01 1.55 17.66
C PHE A 82 -20.68 2.73 16.75
N GLY A 83 -19.41 3.10 16.74
CA GLY A 83 -18.79 3.91 15.69
C GLY A 83 -18.11 3.06 14.59
N ILE A 84 -18.17 1.74 14.67
CA ILE A 84 -17.51 0.81 13.75
C ILE A 84 -18.51 -0.17 13.13
N SER A 85 -18.15 -0.75 11.99
CA SER A 85 -18.99 -1.71 11.27
C SER A 85 -18.99 -3.09 11.95
N TYR A 86 -20.08 -3.86 11.78
CA TYR A 86 -20.10 -5.24 12.28
C TYR A 86 -19.09 -6.15 11.57
N ASN A 87 -18.74 -5.87 10.31
CA ASN A 87 -17.70 -6.60 9.58
C ASN A 87 -16.34 -6.44 10.27
N LEU A 88 -16.00 -5.23 10.71
CA LEU A 88 -14.78 -5.01 11.50
C LEU A 88 -14.85 -5.75 12.85
N ILE A 89 -15.98 -5.68 13.56
CA ILE A 89 -16.15 -6.40 14.84
C ILE A 89 -15.98 -7.91 14.65
N ALA A 90 -16.53 -8.47 13.57
CA ALA A 90 -16.35 -9.88 13.23
C ALA A 90 -14.87 -10.20 12.97
N GLY A 91 -14.18 -9.39 12.16
CA GLY A 91 -12.73 -9.55 11.91
C GLY A 91 -11.87 -9.49 13.17
N LEU A 92 -12.16 -8.55 14.08
CA LEU A 92 -11.48 -8.44 15.38
C LEU A 92 -11.71 -9.70 16.24
N SER A 93 -12.94 -10.22 16.24
CA SER A 93 -13.31 -11.40 17.03
C SER A 93 -12.69 -12.72 16.55
N GLU A 94 -12.16 -12.75 15.33
CA GLU A 94 -11.39 -13.89 14.84
C GLU A 94 -9.96 -13.93 15.40
N GLU A 95 -9.42 -12.79 15.85
CA GLU A 95 -8.07 -12.70 16.41
C GLU A 95 -8.05 -12.81 17.93
N THR A 96 -8.90 -12.03 18.61
CA THR A 96 -8.83 -11.88 20.06
C THR A 96 -10.20 -11.58 20.68
N MET A 97 -10.25 -11.47 22.01
CA MET A 97 -11.48 -11.14 22.74
C MET A 97 -11.94 -9.70 22.43
N VAL A 98 -13.16 -9.54 21.93
CA VAL A 98 -13.79 -8.23 21.76
C VAL A 98 -14.55 -7.87 23.04
N THR A 99 -14.01 -6.92 23.81
CA THR A 99 -14.67 -6.36 25.00
C THR A 99 -15.50 -5.15 24.61
N THR A 100 -16.82 -5.26 24.77
CA THR A 100 -17.75 -4.19 24.41
C THR A 100 -18.28 -3.47 25.64
N ILE A 101 -18.07 -2.15 25.71
CA ILE A 101 -18.69 -1.29 26.72
C ILE A 101 -20.17 -1.12 26.38
N VAL A 102 -21.04 -1.42 27.36
CA VAL A 102 -22.49 -1.26 27.30
C VAL A 102 -22.99 -0.63 28.60
N GLU A 103 -24.08 0.14 28.57
CA GLU A 103 -24.59 0.84 29.76
C GLU A 103 -25.20 -0.14 30.78
N ASP A 104 -25.91 -1.15 30.30
CA ASP A 104 -26.63 -2.10 31.16
C ASP A 104 -26.87 -3.47 30.48
N GLN A 105 -27.41 -4.42 31.24
CA GLN A 105 -27.77 -5.76 30.76
C GLN A 105 -28.76 -5.73 29.58
N GLY A 106 -29.59 -4.70 29.46
CA GLY A 106 -30.52 -4.53 28.35
C GLY A 106 -29.78 -4.25 27.04
N GLU A 107 -28.78 -3.38 27.07
CA GLU A 107 -27.89 -3.13 25.92
C GLU A 107 -27.05 -4.35 25.58
N GLU A 108 -26.50 -5.05 26.58
CA GLU A 108 -25.78 -6.32 26.36
C GLU A 108 -26.63 -7.33 25.57
N ASN A 109 -27.87 -7.55 25.99
CA ASN A 109 -28.78 -8.48 25.32
C ASN A 109 -29.07 -8.05 23.87
N TYR A 110 -29.19 -6.74 23.63
CA TYR A 110 -29.40 -6.20 22.29
C TYR A 110 -28.17 -6.42 21.40
N VAL A 111 -26.99 -6.04 21.90
CA VAL A 111 -25.72 -6.19 21.19
C VAL A 111 -25.42 -7.65 20.89
N THR A 112 -25.64 -8.55 21.85
CA THR A 112 -25.50 -10.00 21.66
C THR A 112 -26.35 -10.49 20.48
N GLY A 113 -27.61 -10.03 20.37
CA GLY A 113 -28.47 -10.37 19.24
C GLY A 113 -27.97 -9.80 17.90
N GLN A 114 -27.37 -8.60 17.91
CA GLN A 114 -26.76 -8.01 16.71
C GLN A 114 -25.50 -8.78 16.28
N TYR A 115 -24.62 -9.11 17.21
CA TYR A 115 -23.40 -9.88 16.95
C TYR A 115 -23.70 -11.24 16.34
N GLN A 116 -24.64 -11.99 16.94
CA GLN A 116 -25.10 -13.27 16.40
C GLN A 116 -25.67 -13.17 14.99
N SER A 117 -26.35 -12.05 14.67
CA SER A 117 -26.97 -11.83 13.36
C SER A 117 -25.97 -11.38 12.29
N ASN A 118 -24.79 -10.87 12.69
CA ASN A 118 -23.78 -10.31 11.79
C ASN A 118 -22.47 -11.11 11.80
N GLY A 119 -22.51 -12.39 12.18
CA GLY A 119 -21.36 -13.30 12.04
C GLY A 119 -20.19 -13.04 12.99
N VAL A 120 -20.39 -12.29 14.07
CA VAL A 120 -19.34 -12.06 15.08
C VAL A 120 -19.11 -13.34 15.89
N ASN A 121 -17.85 -13.69 16.13
CA ASN A 121 -17.48 -14.86 16.93
C ASN A 121 -17.78 -14.64 18.41
N MET A 122 -18.95 -15.13 18.84
CA MET A 122 -19.43 -14.97 20.22
C MET A 122 -18.56 -15.69 21.27
N ALA A 123 -17.70 -16.65 20.89
CA ALA A 123 -16.76 -17.24 21.83
C ALA A 123 -15.68 -16.24 22.27
N ASN A 124 -15.42 -15.25 21.42
CA ASN A 124 -14.45 -14.17 21.62
C ASN A 124 -15.15 -12.83 21.85
N CYS A 125 -16.27 -12.82 22.58
CA CYS A 125 -16.96 -11.59 22.98
C CYS A 125 -17.23 -11.56 24.48
N ASN A 126 -16.97 -10.43 25.12
CA ASN A 126 -17.41 -10.15 26.49
C ASN A 126 -17.84 -8.68 26.64
N PHE A 127 -18.43 -8.35 27.80
CA PHE A 127 -19.06 -7.06 28.04
C PHE A 127 -18.64 -6.46 29.37
N ILE A 128 -18.43 -5.15 29.37
CA ILE A 128 -18.25 -4.34 30.58
C ILE A 128 -19.44 -3.39 30.72
N HIS A 129 -20.06 -3.38 31.91
CA HIS A 129 -21.20 -2.50 32.21
C HIS A 129 -20.69 -1.19 32.79
N ALA A 130 -20.63 -0.15 31.95
CA ALA A 130 -20.19 1.18 32.35
C ALA A 130 -20.92 2.25 31.55
N LEU A 131 -21.16 3.40 32.20
CA LEU A 131 -21.60 4.59 31.47
C LEU A 131 -20.45 5.07 30.60
N SER A 132 -20.77 5.52 29.39
CA SER A 132 -19.84 6.14 28.44
C SER A 132 -20.60 7.19 27.65
N ASP A 133 -19.90 8.23 27.22
CA ASP A 133 -20.44 9.34 26.45
C ASP A 133 -20.20 9.14 24.94
N SER A 134 -19.06 8.55 24.56
CA SER A 134 -18.67 8.39 23.15
C SER A 134 -18.02 7.04 22.80
N TYR A 135 -17.84 6.78 21.50
CA TYR A 135 -17.24 5.55 20.98
C TYR A 135 -15.74 5.64 20.70
N TRP A 136 -15.09 6.77 21.00
CA TRP A 136 -13.66 6.95 20.76
C TRP A 136 -12.82 6.30 21.87
N THR A 137 -12.93 4.97 22.01
CA THR A 137 -12.24 4.21 23.06
C THR A 137 -10.72 4.34 23.02
N ARG A 138 -10.14 4.81 21.91
CA ARG A 138 -8.74 5.17 21.82
C ARG A 138 -8.38 6.34 22.71
N ASP A 139 -9.21 7.38 22.67
CA ASP A 139 -8.89 8.69 23.23
C ASP A 139 -8.97 8.71 24.75
N TYR A 140 -9.94 8.00 25.33
CA TYR A 140 -10.14 7.91 26.78
C TYR A 140 -9.78 6.55 27.36
N GLY A 141 -9.42 5.58 26.51
CA GLY A 141 -9.18 4.21 26.94
C GLY A 141 -7.93 4.05 27.80
N PRO A 142 -7.84 2.94 28.55
CA PRO A 142 -6.74 2.69 29.47
C PRO A 142 -5.39 2.58 28.77
N TRP A 143 -4.33 3.17 29.33
CA TRP A 143 -2.96 2.89 28.91
C TRP A 143 -2.38 1.78 29.77
N TYR A 144 -1.81 0.76 29.13
CA TYR A 144 -1.32 -0.43 29.83
C TYR A 144 0.17 -0.34 30.10
N ILE A 145 0.55 -0.65 31.32
CA ILE A 145 1.95 -0.68 31.77
C ILE A 145 2.30 -2.04 32.36
N ALA A 146 3.54 -2.45 32.15
CA ALA A 146 4.20 -3.36 33.06
C ALA A 146 4.89 -2.55 34.16
N TYR A 147 4.82 -2.99 35.41
CA TYR A 147 5.47 -2.30 36.51
C TYR A 147 5.93 -3.27 37.61
N GLY A 148 6.83 -2.80 38.46
CA GLY A 148 7.49 -3.64 39.46
C GLY A 148 8.28 -4.77 38.78
N GLU A 149 8.21 -5.99 39.33
CA GLU A 149 8.94 -7.13 38.76
C GLU A 149 8.15 -7.90 37.70
N ASP A 150 6.82 -8.01 37.84
CA ASP A 150 5.98 -8.94 37.06
C ASP A 150 4.48 -8.56 37.07
N GLN A 151 4.14 -7.28 37.21
CA GLN A 151 2.74 -6.84 37.28
C GLN A 151 2.31 -6.07 36.03
N ILE A 152 1.04 -6.24 35.63
CA ILE A 152 0.38 -5.41 34.62
C ILE A 152 -0.63 -4.48 35.31
N GLY A 153 -0.66 -3.23 34.90
CA GLY A 153 -1.55 -2.20 35.44
C GLY A 153 -2.10 -1.28 34.36
N ILE A 154 -3.04 -0.42 34.77
CA ILE A 154 -3.59 0.64 33.93
C ILE A 154 -3.14 1.99 34.48
N VAL A 155 -2.62 2.82 33.59
CA VAL A 155 -2.49 4.26 33.79
C VAL A 155 -3.66 4.94 33.10
N ASP A 156 -4.33 5.76 33.89
CA ASP A 156 -5.40 6.65 33.47
C ASP A 156 -4.87 8.08 33.41
N PHE A 157 -5.47 8.93 32.60
CA PHE A 157 -5.11 10.34 32.41
C PHE A 157 -6.38 11.16 32.34
N ILE A 158 -6.27 12.48 32.50
CA ILE A 158 -7.42 13.36 32.40
C ILE A 158 -7.82 13.50 30.94
N TYR A 159 -8.97 12.95 30.54
CA TYR A 159 -9.44 13.05 29.17
C TYR A 159 -9.77 14.50 28.79
N ASN A 160 -9.20 14.97 27.68
CA ASN A 160 -9.27 16.36 27.21
C ASN A 160 -10.64 16.80 26.62
N ARG A 161 -11.76 16.29 27.15
CA ARG A 161 -13.13 16.64 26.72
C ARG A 161 -14.02 16.98 27.92
N PRO A 162 -14.46 18.26 28.08
CA PRO A 162 -15.10 18.73 29.31
C PRO A 162 -16.50 18.17 29.58
N ASP A 163 -17.20 17.70 28.54
CA ASP A 163 -18.56 17.17 28.65
C ASP A 163 -18.62 15.65 28.47
N ARG A 164 -17.48 14.95 28.70
CA ARG A 164 -17.36 13.49 28.62
C ARG A 164 -16.85 12.83 29.91
N PRO A 165 -17.48 13.11 31.08
CA PRO A 165 -16.99 12.61 32.36
C PRO A 165 -17.16 11.08 32.53
N HIS A 166 -18.03 10.42 31.76
CA HIS A 166 -18.17 8.97 31.83
C HIS A 166 -17.12 8.26 30.98
N ASP A 167 -16.71 8.86 29.85
CA ASP A 167 -15.55 8.38 29.08
C ASP A 167 -14.27 8.43 29.92
N ASP A 168 -14.04 9.55 30.62
CA ASP A 168 -12.92 9.77 31.56
C ASP A 168 -12.88 8.75 32.73
N ALA A 169 -13.99 8.06 33.01
CA ALA A 169 -14.08 7.05 34.07
C ALA A 169 -13.89 5.61 33.58
N ILE A 170 -13.78 5.39 32.26
CA ILE A 170 -13.67 4.04 31.69
C ILE A 170 -12.38 3.32 32.11
N PRO A 171 -11.19 3.97 32.17
CA PRO A 171 -9.97 3.29 32.62
C PRO A 171 -10.08 2.68 34.02
N GLU A 172 -10.69 3.39 34.98
CA GLU A 172 -10.96 2.86 36.34
C GLU A 172 -11.93 1.66 36.29
N ALA A 173 -13.01 1.78 35.51
CA ALA A 173 -13.96 0.68 35.32
C ALA A 173 -13.29 -0.55 34.69
N MET A 174 -12.40 -0.34 33.73
CA MET A 174 -11.66 -1.42 33.05
C MET A 174 -10.68 -2.10 34.00
N ALA A 175 -9.97 -1.34 34.83
CA ALA A 175 -9.10 -1.91 35.87
C ALA A 175 -9.89 -2.81 36.84
N GLY A 176 -11.07 -2.36 37.26
CA GLY A 176 -12.00 -3.17 38.07
C GLY A 176 -12.50 -4.43 37.36
N PHE A 177 -12.80 -4.34 36.06
CA PHE A 177 -13.22 -5.48 35.23
C PHE A 177 -12.11 -6.52 35.06
N LEU A 178 -10.88 -6.07 34.81
CA LEU A 178 -9.71 -6.94 34.66
C LEU A 178 -9.12 -7.41 36.00
N GLY A 179 -9.46 -6.75 37.10
CA GLY A 179 -8.89 -7.03 38.42
C GLY A 179 -7.40 -6.69 38.51
N ILE A 180 -6.98 -5.58 37.89
CA ILE A 180 -5.61 -5.05 37.94
C ILE A 180 -5.58 -3.67 38.59
N GLU A 181 -4.40 -3.23 39.01
CA GLU A 181 -4.24 -1.92 39.66
C GLU A 181 -4.46 -0.76 38.67
N TRP A 182 -5.02 0.32 39.19
CA TRP A 182 -5.31 1.57 38.48
C TRP A 182 -4.47 2.69 39.08
N PHE A 183 -3.80 3.45 38.21
CA PHE A 183 -2.98 4.60 38.57
C PHE A 183 -3.49 5.83 37.83
N GLY A 184 -3.89 6.87 38.57
CA GLY A 184 -4.36 8.12 37.98
C GLY A 184 -3.22 9.11 37.77
N MET A 185 -2.88 9.38 36.51
CA MET A 185 -1.88 10.35 36.09
C MET A 185 -2.53 11.74 35.98
N ASP A 186 -2.03 12.70 36.76
CA ASP A 186 -2.55 14.08 36.78
C ASP A 186 -2.02 14.89 35.59
N LEU A 187 -2.37 14.46 34.37
CA LEU A 187 -1.97 15.08 33.10
C LEU A 187 -3.17 15.04 32.14
N ILE A 188 -3.49 16.17 31.50
CA ILE A 188 -4.50 16.21 30.45
C ILE A 188 -3.91 15.57 29.19
N HIS A 189 -4.57 14.52 28.68
CA HIS A 189 -4.14 13.84 27.48
C HIS A 189 -5.32 13.24 26.70
N THR A 190 -4.98 12.64 25.56
CA THR A 190 -5.84 11.80 24.73
C THR A 190 -5.02 10.68 24.09
N GLY A 191 -5.53 9.46 24.06
CA GLY A 191 -4.81 8.31 23.53
C GLY A 191 -4.56 8.33 22.02
N GLY A 192 -5.37 9.03 21.21
CA GLY A 192 -5.09 9.22 19.79
C GLY A 192 -3.85 10.08 19.52
N ASN A 193 -3.49 10.94 20.47
CA ASN A 193 -2.27 11.74 20.42
C ASN A 193 -1.07 11.09 21.12
N TYR A 194 -1.07 9.77 21.32
CA TYR A 194 0.01 9.08 22.03
C TYR A 194 0.36 7.73 21.39
N MET A 195 1.65 7.46 21.27
CA MET A 195 2.19 6.14 20.91
C MET A 195 3.54 5.90 21.58
N THR A 196 3.90 4.64 21.79
CA THR A 196 5.20 4.24 22.38
C THR A 196 5.80 3.06 21.64
N ASP A 197 7.13 2.98 21.64
CA ASP A 197 7.89 1.86 21.12
C ASP A 197 7.98 0.68 22.11
N GLY A 198 7.53 0.87 23.36
CA GLY A 198 7.58 -0.14 24.41
C GLY A 198 8.95 -0.29 25.10
N TYR A 199 9.95 0.49 24.69
CA TYR A 199 11.33 0.51 25.18
C TYR A 199 11.73 1.86 25.82
N GLY A 200 10.74 2.66 26.20
CA GLY A 200 10.96 3.94 26.89
C GLY A 200 11.00 5.15 25.96
N ILE A 201 10.68 4.98 24.67
CA ILE A 201 10.45 6.10 23.75
C ILE A 201 8.96 6.22 23.48
N SER A 202 8.46 7.46 23.48
CA SER A 202 7.09 7.76 23.05
C SER A 202 7.02 9.02 22.22
N SER A 203 5.88 9.23 21.58
CA SER A 203 5.64 10.40 20.76
C SER A 203 4.20 10.91 20.85
N SER A 204 4.06 12.23 20.73
CA SER A 204 2.79 12.97 20.66
C SER A 204 2.98 14.28 19.91
N THR A 205 1.90 14.96 19.56
CA THR A 205 1.98 16.34 19.07
C THR A 205 2.14 17.36 20.21
N GLU A 206 2.50 18.59 19.88
CA GLU A 206 2.54 19.75 20.80
C GLU A 206 1.22 20.01 21.55
N LEU A 207 0.11 19.37 21.17
CA LEU A 207 -1.18 19.45 21.87
C LEU A 207 -1.04 19.13 23.37
N VAL A 208 -0.16 18.20 23.75
CA VAL A 208 0.08 17.88 25.18
C VAL A 208 0.59 19.09 25.96
N TRP A 209 1.42 19.94 25.34
CA TRP A 209 1.90 21.18 25.95
C TRP A 209 0.81 22.25 25.98
N ASP A 210 0.07 22.40 24.89
CA ASP A 210 -1.00 23.40 24.75
C ASP A 210 -2.15 23.16 25.73
N GLU A 211 -2.49 21.89 26.01
CA GLU A 211 -3.56 21.51 26.93
C GLU A 211 -3.13 21.53 28.41
N ASN A 212 -1.83 21.55 28.69
CA ASN A 212 -1.26 21.62 30.05
C ASN A 212 -0.42 22.89 30.29
N PRO A 213 -0.94 24.11 30.03
CA PRO A 213 -0.15 25.35 30.00
C PRO A 213 0.37 25.80 31.37
N THR A 214 -0.02 25.12 32.45
CA THR A 214 0.44 25.40 33.81
C THR A 214 1.67 24.59 34.22
N MET A 215 2.07 23.61 33.41
CA MET A 215 3.23 22.74 33.63
C MET A 215 4.37 23.14 32.69
N THR A 216 5.62 22.95 33.11
CA THR A 216 6.76 23.03 32.18
C THR A 216 6.89 21.74 31.38
N HIS A 217 7.60 21.79 30.25
CA HIS A 217 7.80 20.60 29.42
C HIS A 217 8.56 19.52 30.21
N GLU A 218 9.53 19.91 31.04
CA GLU A 218 10.27 18.97 31.90
C GLU A 218 9.40 18.35 33.00
N GLU A 219 8.39 19.06 33.50
CA GLU A 219 7.42 18.49 34.45
C GLU A 219 6.54 17.44 33.77
N ILE A 220 6.12 17.70 32.52
CA ILE A 220 5.39 16.73 31.70
C ILE A 220 6.27 15.50 31.42
N ASP A 221 7.52 15.70 30.98
CA ASP A 221 8.46 14.61 30.74
C ASP A 221 8.67 13.75 31.99
N GLN A 222 8.78 14.37 33.17
CA GLN A 222 8.93 13.65 34.43
C GLN A 222 7.67 12.85 34.78
N ILE A 223 6.47 13.38 34.53
CA ILE A 223 5.22 12.64 34.73
C ILE A 223 5.16 11.43 33.79
N MET A 224 5.51 11.61 32.51
CA MET A 224 5.56 10.51 31.54
C MET A 224 6.58 9.44 31.94
N TYR A 225 7.74 9.83 32.48
CA TYR A 225 8.71 8.90 33.05
C TYR A 225 8.14 8.15 34.27
N ASP A 226 7.59 8.86 35.25
CA ASP A 226 7.15 8.29 36.52
C ASP A 226 5.98 7.30 36.34
N TYR A 227 5.04 7.59 35.44
CA TYR A 227 3.84 6.77 35.24
C TYR A 227 3.97 5.73 34.13
N LEU A 228 4.78 5.99 33.10
CA LEU A 228 4.82 5.16 31.89
C LEU A 228 6.23 4.63 31.57
N GLY A 229 7.26 5.06 32.30
CA GLY A 229 8.64 4.66 32.04
C GLY A 229 9.23 5.25 30.76
N ILE A 230 8.72 6.41 30.31
CA ILE A 230 9.21 7.08 29.11
C ILE A 230 10.48 7.87 29.43
N GLU A 231 11.60 7.39 28.91
CA GLU A 231 12.92 8.03 29.03
C GLU A 231 13.12 9.13 27.97
N THR A 232 12.55 8.96 26.78
CA THR A 232 12.60 9.95 25.69
C THR A 232 11.20 10.20 25.15
N TYR A 233 10.71 11.44 25.32
CA TYR A 233 9.40 11.84 24.84
C TYR A 233 9.51 12.81 23.66
N TYR A 234 9.22 12.33 22.46
CA TYR A 234 9.20 13.17 21.26
C TYR A 234 7.86 13.92 21.17
N VAL A 235 7.86 15.19 21.56
CA VAL A 235 6.73 16.09 21.32
C VAL A 235 7.03 16.94 20.08
N VAL A 236 6.22 16.76 19.03
CA VAL A 236 6.48 17.34 17.70
C VAL A 236 5.31 18.19 17.19
N PRO A 237 5.54 19.19 16.32
CA PRO A 237 4.45 19.91 15.69
C PRO A 237 3.53 18.98 14.89
N ASP A 238 2.22 19.18 14.94
CA ASP A 238 1.29 18.45 14.09
C ASP A 238 1.46 18.89 12.61
N PRO A 239 1.77 17.96 11.68
CA PRO A 239 1.96 18.28 10.27
C PRO A 239 0.65 18.36 9.48
N ASN A 240 -0.50 17.96 10.04
CA ASN A 240 -1.77 17.89 9.33
C ASN A 240 -2.52 19.23 9.34
N ASN A 241 -2.22 20.13 10.29
CA ASN A 241 -2.89 21.43 10.44
C ASN A 241 -4.43 21.27 10.45
N THR A 242 -4.90 20.31 11.24
CA THR A 242 -6.33 20.07 11.46
C THR A 242 -6.71 20.59 12.85
N TYR A 243 -7.94 20.33 13.30
CA TYR A 243 -8.35 20.78 14.63
C TYR A 243 -7.95 19.80 15.74
N ILE A 244 -7.62 18.55 15.39
CA ILE A 244 -7.53 17.42 16.34
C ILE A 244 -6.12 17.25 16.89
N ASP A 245 -5.10 17.55 16.08
CA ASP A 245 -3.68 17.46 16.42
C ASP A 245 -3.28 16.12 17.06
N HIS A 246 -3.77 15.02 16.50
CA HIS A 246 -3.45 13.66 16.95
C HIS A 246 -2.40 13.02 16.04
N ILE A 247 -1.37 12.44 16.66
CA ILE A 247 -0.32 11.72 15.96
C ILE A 247 -0.84 10.56 15.09
N ASP A 248 -1.89 9.86 15.53
CA ASP A 248 -2.46 8.71 14.80
C ASP A 248 -3.14 9.07 13.46
N CYS A 249 -3.29 10.36 13.16
CA CYS A 249 -3.84 10.87 11.91
C CYS A 249 -2.75 11.09 10.83
N TRP A 250 -1.47 10.91 11.16
CA TRP A 250 -0.37 11.09 10.21
C TRP A 250 0.84 10.20 10.44
N GLY A 251 0.97 9.57 11.60
CA GLY A 251 2.10 8.69 11.90
C GLY A 251 1.71 7.50 12.79
N LYS A 252 2.54 6.45 12.78
CA LYS A 252 2.34 5.25 13.61
C LYS A 252 3.65 4.47 13.80
N PHE A 253 4.01 4.17 15.05
CA PHE A 253 5.03 3.16 15.31
C PHE A 253 4.51 1.77 14.91
N LEU A 254 5.27 1.09 14.06
CA LEU A 254 4.94 -0.26 13.57
C LEU A 254 5.75 -1.34 14.30
N ASP A 255 6.96 -1.00 14.72
CA ASP A 255 7.85 -1.77 15.59
C ASP A 255 8.76 -0.79 16.34
N VAL A 256 9.70 -1.27 17.14
CA VAL A 256 10.64 -0.48 17.94
C VAL A 256 11.48 0.48 17.08
N ASP A 257 11.82 0.08 15.85
CA ASP A 257 12.64 0.85 14.92
C ASP A 257 11.93 1.24 13.61
N LYS A 258 10.60 1.04 13.52
CA LYS A 258 9.80 1.33 12.31
C LYS A 258 8.71 2.35 12.57
N MET A 259 8.64 3.38 11.73
CA MET A 259 7.64 4.45 11.80
C MET A 259 6.96 4.64 10.45
N LEU A 260 5.63 4.51 10.40
CA LEU A 260 4.84 4.90 9.24
C LEU A 260 4.52 6.39 9.31
N ILE A 261 4.68 7.12 8.22
CA ILE A 261 4.30 8.53 8.09
C ILE A 261 3.51 8.71 6.79
N ARG A 262 2.39 9.45 6.84
CA ARG A 262 1.61 9.74 5.63
C ARG A 262 2.42 10.46 4.57
N GLU A 263 2.02 10.34 3.32
CA GLU A 263 2.58 11.02 2.17
C GLU A 263 1.47 11.67 1.35
N VAL A 264 1.76 12.82 0.76
CA VAL A 264 0.80 13.63 0.00
C VAL A 264 1.48 14.21 -1.24
N PRO A 265 0.74 14.61 -2.29
CA PRO A 265 1.36 15.23 -3.47
C PRO A 265 2.04 16.54 -3.11
N SER A 266 3.08 16.90 -3.87
CA SER A 266 3.82 18.16 -3.70
C SER A 266 2.97 19.43 -3.80
N THR A 267 1.75 19.33 -4.35
CA THR A 267 0.75 20.39 -4.42
C THR A 267 -0.12 20.49 -3.16
N HIS A 268 -0.09 19.50 -2.28
CA HIS A 268 -0.88 19.48 -1.04
C HIS A 268 -0.36 20.56 -0.06
N PRO A 269 -1.23 21.32 0.61
CA PRO A 269 -0.79 22.45 1.44
C PRO A 269 0.15 22.06 2.59
N GLN A 270 0.02 20.84 3.13
CA GLN A 270 0.84 20.29 4.22
C GLN A 270 2.09 19.52 3.75
N TYR A 271 2.41 19.50 2.44
CA TYR A 271 3.49 18.67 1.91
C TYR A 271 4.82 18.90 2.64
N ASN A 272 5.23 20.17 2.82
CA ASN A 272 6.53 20.48 3.41
C ASN A 272 6.62 20.04 4.88
N GLU A 273 5.54 20.22 5.64
CA GLU A 273 5.45 19.84 7.05
C GLU A 273 5.50 18.32 7.21
N ILE A 274 4.81 17.58 6.35
CA ILE A 274 4.82 16.11 6.35
C ILE A 274 6.20 15.56 6.00
N GLU A 275 6.85 16.08 4.95
CA GLU A 275 8.21 15.68 4.58
C GLU A 275 9.24 16.03 5.66
N ALA A 276 9.07 17.18 6.33
CA ALA A 276 9.92 17.56 7.45
C ALA A 276 9.77 16.60 8.64
N THR A 277 8.54 16.16 8.93
CA THR A 277 8.27 15.17 9.98
C THR A 277 8.85 13.81 9.62
N ALA A 278 8.70 13.34 8.37
CA ALA A 278 9.32 12.10 7.91
C ALA A 278 10.85 12.16 8.04
N ALA A 279 11.48 13.25 7.60
CA ALA A 279 12.92 13.45 7.73
C ALA A 279 13.38 13.55 9.20
N TYR A 280 12.55 14.14 10.07
CA TYR A 280 12.83 14.22 11.50
C TYR A 280 12.95 12.81 12.11
N TYR A 281 11.95 11.95 11.91
CA TYR A 281 11.98 10.58 12.43
C TYR A 281 13.10 9.74 11.82
N ALA A 282 13.35 9.87 10.52
CA ALA A 282 14.47 9.19 9.84
C ALA A 282 15.85 9.58 10.40
N SER A 283 15.94 10.71 11.11
CA SER A 283 17.16 11.15 11.79
C SER A 283 17.22 10.83 13.28
N GLN A 284 16.10 10.39 13.90
CA GLN A 284 16.06 9.99 15.30
C GLN A 284 16.55 8.55 15.45
N ILE A 285 17.25 8.28 16.55
CA ILE A 285 17.73 6.94 16.89
C ILE A 285 16.62 6.19 17.65
N SER A 286 16.27 5.00 17.18
CA SER A 286 15.34 4.08 17.83
C SER A 286 15.96 3.45 19.08
N ALA A 287 15.14 2.76 19.89
CA ALA A 287 15.67 2.05 21.05
C ALA A 287 16.62 0.88 20.68
N TYR A 288 16.62 0.41 19.43
CA TYR A 288 17.61 -0.55 18.93
C TYR A 288 18.95 0.09 18.52
N GLY A 289 19.08 1.41 18.61
CA GLY A 289 20.35 2.11 18.44
C GLY A 289 20.70 2.50 16.99
N LEU A 290 19.79 2.26 16.04
CA LEU A 290 19.87 2.73 14.66
C LEU A 290 18.81 3.80 14.37
N PRO A 291 18.96 4.62 13.32
CA PRO A 291 17.90 5.53 12.90
C PRO A 291 16.60 4.79 12.58
N TYR A 292 15.44 5.43 12.81
CA TYR A 292 14.15 4.83 12.43
C TYR A 292 14.07 4.54 10.93
N GLN A 293 13.53 3.38 10.59
CA GLN A 293 13.07 3.04 9.26
C GLN A 293 11.71 3.72 9.04
N VAL A 294 11.70 4.77 8.21
CA VAL A 294 10.48 5.54 7.92
C VAL A 294 9.82 5.00 6.67
N TYR A 295 8.66 4.38 6.85
CA TYR A 295 7.78 3.93 5.78
C TYR A 295 6.77 5.01 5.45
N ARG A 296 6.31 5.06 4.19
CA ARG A 296 5.39 6.07 3.68
C ARG A 296 4.07 5.43 3.28
N VAL A 297 2.96 6.15 3.44
CA VAL A 297 1.65 5.73 2.92
C VAL A 297 0.98 6.86 2.18
N TRP A 298 0.63 6.63 0.91
CA TRP A 298 0.08 7.65 0.02
C TRP A 298 -1.36 8.02 0.39
N THR A 299 -1.59 9.30 0.68
CA THR A 299 -2.88 9.85 1.17
C THR A 299 -3.28 11.14 0.43
N PRO A 300 -3.37 11.14 -0.90
CA PRO A 300 -3.51 12.36 -1.70
C PRO A 300 -4.77 13.17 -1.37
N ASN A 301 -5.82 12.53 -0.85
CA ASN A 301 -7.07 13.16 -0.45
C ASN A 301 -7.31 13.07 1.07
N ASN A 302 -6.25 12.91 1.86
CA ASN A 302 -6.30 12.73 3.31
C ASN A 302 -7.02 11.45 3.76
N GLU A 303 -6.85 10.37 3.01
CA GLU A 303 -7.27 9.03 3.40
C GLU A 303 -6.64 8.66 4.77
N PRO A 304 -7.39 8.07 5.72
CA PRO A 304 -6.92 7.88 7.09
C PRO A 304 -6.05 6.62 7.28
N TYR A 305 -5.23 6.24 6.30
CA TYR A 305 -4.54 4.94 6.30
C TYR A 305 -3.59 4.72 7.48
N THR A 306 -3.03 5.79 8.06
CA THR A 306 -2.20 5.69 9.29
C THR A 306 -3.02 5.33 10.52
N ASN A 307 -4.33 5.55 10.50
CA ASN A 307 -5.26 5.33 11.60
C ASN A 307 -5.68 3.86 11.71
N SER A 308 -4.71 2.96 11.57
CA SER A 308 -4.84 1.50 11.66
C SER A 308 -4.68 0.99 13.10
N LEU A 309 -5.12 -0.24 13.34
CA LEU A 309 -4.91 -0.96 14.59
C LEU A 309 -3.97 -2.15 14.35
N ILE A 310 -2.87 -2.24 15.10
CA ILE A 310 -2.07 -3.46 15.18
C ILE A 310 -2.66 -4.32 16.31
N LEU A 311 -2.93 -5.59 16.01
CA LEU A 311 -3.50 -6.52 16.97
C LEU A 311 -2.89 -7.89 16.77
N ASN A 312 -1.91 -8.22 17.61
CA ASN A 312 -1.07 -9.41 17.47
C ASN A 312 -0.51 -9.49 16.04
N LYS A 313 -0.76 -10.57 15.30
CA LYS A 313 -0.21 -10.79 13.95
C LYS A 313 -1.07 -10.21 12.83
N ARG A 314 -2.02 -9.32 13.16
CA ARG A 314 -2.92 -8.69 12.20
C ARG A 314 -2.84 -7.18 12.26
N VAL A 315 -3.00 -6.53 11.12
CA VAL A 315 -3.10 -5.08 11.00
C VAL A 315 -4.42 -4.72 10.33
N PHE A 316 -5.24 -3.94 11.03
CA PHE A 316 -6.57 -3.53 10.55
C PHE A 316 -6.49 -2.09 10.03
N VAL A 317 -6.54 -1.93 8.71
CA VAL A 317 -6.37 -0.64 8.03
C VAL A 317 -7.74 -0.07 7.62
N PRO A 318 -8.06 1.20 7.94
CA PRO A 318 -9.27 1.83 7.43
C PRO A 318 -9.14 2.14 5.95
N ILE A 319 -9.97 1.51 5.11
CA ILE A 319 -10.05 1.78 3.67
C ILE A 319 -11.35 2.51 3.34
N ILE A 320 -11.35 3.31 2.27
CA ILE A 320 -12.48 4.21 1.95
C ILE A 320 -13.14 3.91 0.60
N GLY A 321 -12.73 2.84 -0.08
CA GLY A 321 -13.16 2.50 -1.44
C GLY A 321 -12.49 3.39 -2.49
N SER A 322 -11.25 3.82 -2.25
CA SER A 322 -10.49 4.62 -3.20
C SER A 322 -9.49 3.75 -3.98
N GLN A 323 -8.99 4.27 -5.10
CA GLN A 323 -7.98 3.57 -5.91
C GLN A 323 -6.62 3.41 -5.20
N TRP A 324 -6.41 4.05 -4.05
CA TRP A 324 -5.16 3.99 -3.28
C TRP A 324 -5.22 2.99 -2.12
N ASP A 325 -6.37 2.32 -1.94
CA ASP A 325 -6.57 1.42 -0.81
C ASP A 325 -5.60 0.23 -0.88
N ASP A 326 -5.38 -0.36 -2.06
CA ASP A 326 -4.48 -1.51 -2.24
C ASP A 326 -3.01 -1.12 -2.03
N ASP A 327 -2.57 0.02 -2.60
CA ASP A 327 -1.21 0.56 -2.37
C ASP A 327 -0.95 0.84 -0.87
N ALA A 328 -1.97 1.32 -0.16
CA ALA A 328 -1.87 1.54 1.28
C ALA A 328 -1.71 0.23 2.05
N ILE A 329 -2.41 -0.84 1.65
CA ILE A 329 -2.24 -2.19 2.23
C ILE A 329 -0.82 -2.70 1.95
N THR A 330 -0.34 -2.60 0.72
CA THR A 330 1.03 -3.00 0.35
C THR A 330 2.09 -2.26 1.17
N SER A 331 1.89 -0.96 1.43
CA SER A 331 2.80 -0.17 2.28
C SER A 331 2.95 -0.76 3.69
N TYR A 332 1.88 -1.32 4.26
CA TYR A 332 1.94 -2.03 5.56
C TYR A 332 2.57 -3.41 5.43
N GLU A 333 2.29 -4.15 4.36
CA GLU A 333 2.87 -5.49 4.13
C GLU A 333 4.40 -5.43 3.98
N GLU A 334 4.90 -4.41 3.28
CA GLU A 334 6.33 -4.12 3.17
C GLU A 334 6.96 -3.73 4.52
N ALA A 335 6.25 -2.92 5.30
CA ALA A 335 6.75 -2.44 6.58
C ALA A 335 6.69 -3.50 7.71
N MET A 336 5.72 -4.42 7.62
CA MET A 336 5.45 -5.43 8.64
C MET A 336 5.40 -6.85 8.02
N PRO A 337 6.53 -7.37 7.51
CA PRO A 337 6.56 -8.68 6.87
C PRO A 337 5.98 -9.78 7.75
N GLY A 338 5.10 -10.61 7.18
CA GLY A 338 4.46 -11.74 7.85
C GLY A 338 3.22 -11.42 8.68
N TYR A 339 2.89 -10.14 8.89
CA TYR A 339 1.58 -9.76 9.43
C TYR A 339 0.49 -9.93 8.37
N GLU A 340 -0.72 -10.28 8.79
CA GLU A 340 -1.89 -10.29 7.92
C GLU A 340 -2.53 -8.88 7.93
N VAL A 341 -2.37 -8.15 6.83
CA VAL A 341 -2.89 -6.78 6.68
C VAL A 341 -4.27 -6.81 6.04
N LEU A 342 -5.26 -6.21 6.69
CA LEU A 342 -6.68 -6.32 6.34
C LEU A 342 -7.34 -4.95 6.24
N GLY A 343 -7.94 -4.66 5.09
CA GLY A 343 -8.71 -3.44 4.85
C GLY A 343 -10.16 -3.54 5.33
N PHE A 344 -10.65 -2.52 6.05
CA PHE A 344 -12.05 -2.41 6.46
C PHE A 344 -12.68 -1.06 6.10
N THR A 345 -13.84 -1.11 5.45
CA THR A 345 -14.66 0.08 5.20
C THR A 345 -15.49 0.47 6.44
N GLY A 346 -15.83 1.76 6.51
CA GLY A 346 -16.63 2.31 7.59
C GLY A 346 -16.90 3.80 7.40
N SER A 347 -17.45 4.43 8.44
CA SER A 347 -17.72 5.88 8.45
C SER A 347 -16.47 6.65 8.84
N TRP A 348 -15.40 6.50 8.05
CA TRP A 348 -14.09 7.04 8.34
C TRP A 348 -13.97 8.51 7.92
N ALA A 349 -13.11 9.23 8.62
CA ALA A 349 -12.64 10.57 8.28
C ALA A 349 -11.13 10.62 8.50
N SER A 350 -10.45 11.56 7.84
CA SER A 350 -9.01 11.82 7.98
C SER A 350 -8.55 12.07 9.42
N THR A 351 -9.47 12.45 10.30
CA THR A 351 -9.25 12.81 11.71
C THR A 351 -10.05 11.92 12.67
N ASP A 352 -10.65 10.83 12.19
CA ASP A 352 -11.40 9.86 12.99
C ASP A 352 -11.71 8.60 12.17
N ALA A 353 -10.95 7.53 12.38
CA ALA A 353 -11.19 6.26 11.71
C ALA A 353 -11.06 5.06 12.66
N LEU A 354 -10.42 3.99 12.23
CA LEU A 354 -10.44 2.70 12.91
C LEU A 354 -9.69 2.74 14.25
N HIS A 355 -8.48 3.28 14.26
CA HIS A 355 -7.66 3.39 15.46
C HIS A 355 -8.34 4.23 16.53
N CYS A 356 -8.96 5.37 16.17
CA CYS A 356 -9.66 6.26 17.12
C CYS A 356 -10.83 5.58 17.86
N ARG A 357 -11.35 4.47 17.32
CA ARG A 357 -12.57 3.79 17.81
C ARG A 357 -12.29 2.42 18.42
N THR A 358 -11.01 2.10 18.62
CA THR A 358 -10.53 0.82 19.15
C THR A 358 -9.36 1.03 20.10
N LYS A 359 -9.22 0.15 21.11
CA LYS A 359 -8.07 0.14 22.02
C LYS A 359 -7.65 -1.29 22.36
N GLY A 360 -6.42 -1.68 22.01
CA GLY A 360 -5.86 -2.97 22.40
C GLY A 360 -5.82 -3.14 23.91
N ILE A 361 -6.13 -4.34 24.40
CA ILE A 361 -6.06 -4.74 25.81
C ILE A 361 -4.82 -5.60 25.97
N ALA A 362 -3.82 -5.10 26.68
CA ALA A 362 -2.56 -5.80 26.88
C ALA A 362 -2.77 -7.17 27.57
N ASP A 363 -2.04 -8.19 27.11
CA ASP A 363 -2.12 -9.52 27.70
C ASP A 363 -1.55 -9.53 29.12
N ARG A 364 -2.42 -9.75 30.11
CA ARG A 364 -2.03 -9.78 31.52
C ARG A 364 -1.17 -11.00 31.86
N ASN A 365 -1.14 -11.99 30.97
CA ASN A 365 -0.39 -13.23 31.08
C ASN A 365 0.74 -13.31 30.04
N MET A 366 1.20 -12.16 29.55
CA MET A 366 2.24 -12.08 28.51
C MET A 366 3.53 -12.77 28.95
N LEU A 367 4.13 -13.52 28.03
CA LEU A 367 5.54 -13.88 28.09
C LEU A 367 6.32 -12.82 27.30
N TYR A 368 7.06 -11.97 27.99
CA TYR A 368 7.79 -10.86 27.40
C TYR A 368 9.28 -11.18 27.26
N ILE A 369 9.84 -10.88 26.09
CA ILE A 369 11.26 -11.01 25.78
C ILE A 369 11.78 -9.59 25.53
N LYS A 370 12.62 -9.09 26.43
CA LYS A 370 13.37 -7.85 26.22
C LYS A 370 14.71 -8.17 25.61
N HIS A 371 15.01 -7.62 24.44
CA HIS A 371 16.24 -7.88 23.72
C HIS A 371 16.67 -6.66 22.91
N PHE A 372 17.93 -6.24 23.07
CA PHE A 372 18.56 -5.25 22.21
C PHE A 372 19.34 -5.99 21.11
N PRO A 373 18.92 -5.90 19.85
CA PRO A 373 19.49 -6.69 18.78
C PRO A 373 20.87 -6.20 18.35
N LEU A 374 21.65 -7.12 17.81
CA LEU A 374 22.77 -6.75 16.96
C LEU A 374 22.20 -6.38 15.59
N LEU A 375 22.53 -5.18 15.11
CA LEU A 375 22.06 -4.65 13.83
C LEU A 375 23.22 -4.03 13.05
N GLY A 376 23.07 -3.94 11.73
CA GLY A 376 24.06 -3.32 10.84
C GLY A 376 25.43 -3.99 10.93
N ASP A 377 26.50 -3.20 10.76
CA ASP A 377 27.87 -3.72 10.72
C ASP A 377 28.42 -4.03 12.11
N GLN A 378 28.76 -5.30 12.32
CA GLN A 378 29.39 -5.78 13.56
C GLN A 378 30.87 -6.10 13.31
N PRO A 379 31.78 -5.79 14.25
CA PRO A 379 33.20 -6.08 14.05
C PRO A 379 33.45 -7.60 13.99
N ILE A 380 34.40 -8.02 13.16
CA ILE A 380 34.77 -9.44 12.96
C ILE A 380 35.15 -10.08 14.30
N GLN A 381 34.36 -11.08 14.69
CA GLN A 381 34.53 -11.82 15.94
C GLN A 381 34.36 -13.33 15.70
N THR A 382 34.89 -14.15 16.61
CA THR A 382 34.72 -15.61 16.57
C THR A 382 33.32 -16.06 17.01
N GLY A 383 32.54 -15.17 17.62
CA GLY A 383 31.16 -15.40 17.99
C GLY A 383 30.50 -14.11 18.47
N TYR A 384 29.18 -14.05 18.34
CA TYR A 384 28.35 -12.88 18.65
C TYR A 384 27.42 -13.22 19.81
N SER A 385 27.54 -12.46 20.90
CA SER A 385 26.71 -12.65 22.10
C SER A 385 25.30 -12.11 21.85
N ILE A 386 24.30 -12.96 22.07
CA ILE A 386 22.89 -12.61 22.05
C ILE A 386 22.36 -12.77 23.47
N GLU A 387 21.81 -11.70 24.02
CA GLU A 387 21.31 -11.64 25.40
C GLU A 387 19.86 -11.18 25.42
N ALA A 388 19.03 -11.82 26.24
CA ALA A 388 17.64 -11.42 26.44
C ALA A 388 17.21 -11.58 27.89
N GLU A 389 16.37 -10.64 28.36
CA GLU A 389 15.69 -10.74 29.65
C GLU A 389 14.26 -11.22 29.42
N LEU A 390 13.84 -12.28 30.12
CA LEU A 390 12.52 -12.87 29.95
C LEU A 390 11.66 -12.67 31.20
N THR A 391 10.43 -12.19 31.04
CA THR A 391 9.45 -12.05 32.12
C THR A 391 8.13 -12.71 31.74
N ALA A 392 7.67 -13.64 32.58
CA ALA A 392 6.35 -14.28 32.44
C ALA A 392 5.37 -13.61 33.42
N TYR A 393 4.50 -12.73 32.92
CA TYR A 393 3.57 -11.94 33.75
C TYR A 393 2.44 -12.77 34.38
N ASN A 394 2.25 -14.02 33.94
CA ASN A 394 1.40 -15.01 34.58
C ASN A 394 2.05 -15.70 35.81
N GLY A 395 3.30 -15.35 36.15
CA GLY A 395 4.08 -15.95 37.22
C GLY A 395 4.51 -17.40 36.99
N GLN A 396 4.34 -17.94 35.77
CA GLN A 396 4.77 -19.29 35.45
C GLN A 396 6.28 -19.36 35.18
N PRO A 397 6.95 -20.47 35.57
CA PRO A 397 8.34 -20.67 35.21
C PRO A 397 8.51 -20.73 33.68
N ILE A 398 9.62 -20.16 33.20
CA ILE A 398 10.05 -20.29 31.81
C ILE A 398 10.67 -21.68 31.62
N ILE A 399 10.32 -22.36 30.53
CA ILE A 399 10.92 -23.65 30.19
C ILE A 399 12.30 -23.37 29.58
N ASN A 400 13.38 -23.55 30.35
CA ASN A 400 14.74 -23.18 29.91
C ASN A 400 15.13 -23.79 28.54
N ASP A 401 14.81 -25.06 28.29
CA ASP A 401 15.14 -25.73 27.01
C ASP A 401 14.31 -25.21 25.82
N SER A 402 13.30 -24.37 26.07
CA SER A 402 12.51 -23.68 25.04
C SER A 402 13.13 -22.37 24.59
N VAL A 403 13.96 -21.73 25.44
CA VAL A 403 14.56 -20.43 25.16
C VAL A 403 15.68 -20.61 24.15
N LYS A 404 15.48 -20.12 22.94
CA LYS A 404 16.32 -20.41 21.78
C LYS A 404 16.63 -19.16 20.98
N VAL A 405 17.86 -19.07 20.50
CA VAL A 405 18.21 -18.26 19.34
C VAL A 405 18.09 -19.14 18.10
N ILE A 406 17.29 -18.71 17.15
CA ILE A 406 17.07 -19.38 15.87
C ILE A 406 17.65 -18.45 14.81
N TYR A 407 18.65 -18.93 14.07
CA TYR A 407 19.43 -18.07 13.18
C TYR A 407 19.81 -18.79 11.88
N TRP A 408 20.15 -18.03 10.86
CA TRP A 408 20.72 -18.54 9.62
C TRP A 408 21.72 -17.52 9.08
N ILE A 409 22.60 -18.00 8.20
CA ILE A 409 23.69 -17.20 7.64
C ILE A 409 23.51 -17.18 6.13
N ASN A 410 23.51 -15.98 5.52
CA ASN A 410 23.39 -15.78 4.08
C ASN A 410 22.18 -16.52 3.45
N GLY A 411 21.00 -16.47 4.08
CA GLY A 411 19.81 -17.19 3.58
C GLY A 411 19.91 -18.73 3.63
N GLY A 412 20.92 -19.29 4.29
CA GLY A 412 21.14 -20.73 4.40
C GLY A 412 20.17 -21.45 5.34
N SER A 413 20.50 -22.70 5.68
CA SER A 413 19.69 -23.52 6.61
C SER A 413 19.57 -22.88 8.00
N ILE A 414 18.39 -23.04 8.59
CA ILE A 414 18.12 -22.62 9.98
C ILE A 414 18.92 -23.47 10.96
N GLU A 415 19.64 -22.80 11.84
CA GLU A 415 20.35 -23.33 12.99
C GLU A 415 19.69 -22.87 14.29
N VAL A 416 19.84 -23.65 15.36
CA VAL A 416 19.16 -23.41 16.64
C VAL A 416 20.13 -23.58 17.81
N ILE A 417 20.19 -22.59 18.69
CA ILE A 417 20.99 -22.61 19.92
C ILE A 417 20.04 -22.44 21.11
N VAL A 418 20.08 -23.38 22.05
CA VAL A 418 19.40 -23.20 23.35
C VAL A 418 20.19 -22.20 24.18
N MET A 419 19.52 -21.15 24.65
CA MET A 419 20.15 -20.11 25.47
C MET A 419 20.42 -20.63 26.89
N THR A 420 21.51 -20.17 27.49
CA THR A 420 21.90 -20.49 28.87
C THR A 420 21.29 -19.46 29.81
N TYR A 421 20.60 -19.93 30.86
CA TYR A 421 20.12 -19.06 31.93
C TYR A 421 21.27 -18.62 32.83
N GLU A 422 21.51 -17.31 32.91
CA GLU A 422 22.62 -16.70 33.67
C GLU A 422 22.21 -16.24 35.08
N GLY A 423 20.92 -16.29 35.41
CA GLY A 423 20.36 -15.70 36.63
C GLY A 423 19.64 -14.39 36.35
N ASP A 424 18.85 -13.92 37.32
CA ASP A 424 18.15 -12.62 37.26
C ASP A 424 17.40 -12.37 35.93
N LYS A 425 16.65 -13.39 35.46
CA LYS A 425 15.88 -13.37 34.19
C LYS A 425 16.70 -13.29 32.90
N LEU A 426 18.03 -13.24 32.97
CA LEU A 426 18.92 -13.12 31.83
C LEU A 426 19.22 -14.48 31.19
N TYR A 427 19.13 -14.52 29.87
CA TYR A 427 19.52 -15.65 29.02
C TYR A 427 20.56 -15.20 28.01
N SER A 428 21.56 -16.04 27.75
CA SER A 428 22.64 -15.75 26.79
C SER A 428 22.86 -16.91 25.80
N ALA A 429 23.24 -16.58 24.57
CA ALA A 429 23.75 -17.53 23.59
C ALA A 429 24.84 -16.86 22.73
N VAL A 430 25.69 -17.68 22.11
CA VAL A 430 26.73 -17.17 21.20
C VAL A 430 26.52 -17.76 19.82
N ILE A 431 26.14 -16.93 18.85
CA ILE A 431 26.11 -17.32 17.44
C ILE A 431 27.58 -17.44 16.96
N PRO A 432 28.02 -18.57 16.39
CA PRO A 432 29.38 -18.71 15.84
C PRO A 432 29.64 -17.67 14.75
N GLY A 433 30.82 -17.05 14.78
CA GLY A 433 31.18 -16.01 13.80
C GLY A 433 31.52 -16.59 12.42
N PRO A 434 30.74 -16.30 11.37
CA PRO A 434 31.08 -16.65 9.99
C PRO A 434 32.19 -15.75 9.43
N PRO A 435 32.65 -16.01 8.19
CA PRO A 435 33.57 -15.12 7.50
C PRO A 435 33.06 -13.67 7.38
N GLU A 436 33.99 -12.74 7.15
CA GLU A 436 33.67 -11.35 6.81
C GLU A 436 32.76 -11.27 5.57
N GLY A 437 31.80 -10.34 5.61
CA GLY A 437 30.78 -10.12 4.59
C GLY A 437 29.53 -10.98 4.73
N SER A 438 29.47 -11.89 5.72
CA SER A 438 28.27 -12.66 5.98
C SER A 438 27.16 -11.83 6.61
N GLU A 439 25.93 -12.06 6.15
CA GLU A 439 24.69 -11.65 6.80
C GLU A 439 24.25 -12.72 7.79
N ILE A 440 23.87 -12.30 8.99
CA ILE A 440 23.27 -13.16 10.01
C ILE A 440 21.89 -12.62 10.32
N ALA A 441 20.88 -13.46 10.07
CA ALA A 441 19.51 -13.21 10.45
C ALA A 441 19.12 -14.11 11.62
N TYR A 442 18.43 -13.57 12.63
CA TYR A 442 18.03 -14.34 13.80
C TYR A 442 16.77 -13.80 14.50
N TYR A 443 16.14 -14.65 15.29
CA TYR A 443 15.12 -14.24 16.27
C TYR A 443 15.23 -15.09 17.52
N ILE A 444 14.63 -14.62 18.62
CA ILE A 444 14.58 -15.33 19.89
C ILE A 444 13.19 -15.93 20.05
N HIS A 445 13.11 -17.15 20.58
CA HIS A 445 11.87 -17.85 20.89
C HIS A 445 11.89 -18.36 22.33
N ALA A 446 10.75 -18.31 23.02
CA ALA A 446 10.60 -18.87 24.36
C ALA A 446 9.17 -19.37 24.61
N VAL A 447 9.05 -20.31 25.57
CA VAL A 447 7.79 -20.88 26.05
C VAL A 447 7.84 -20.99 27.59
N ASP A 448 6.70 -20.73 28.24
CA ASP A 448 6.54 -20.95 29.69
C ASP A 448 5.73 -22.22 30.01
N GLU A 449 5.63 -22.58 31.29
CA GLU A 449 4.89 -23.77 31.74
C GLU A 449 3.36 -23.70 31.55
N SER A 450 2.80 -22.56 31.10
CA SER A 450 1.40 -22.45 30.65
C SER A 450 1.20 -22.59 29.14
N ASP A 451 2.25 -22.96 28.41
CA ASP A 451 2.28 -23.04 26.95
C ASP A 451 2.15 -21.67 26.24
N LYS A 452 2.31 -20.54 26.97
CA LYS A 452 2.45 -19.22 26.33
C LYS A 452 3.79 -19.18 25.62
N CYS A 453 3.78 -18.74 24.36
CA CYS A 453 4.97 -18.60 23.54
C CYS A 453 5.18 -17.15 23.11
N ALA A 454 6.44 -16.77 22.95
CA ALA A 454 6.82 -15.44 22.50
C ALA A 454 8.00 -15.53 21.54
N ASN A 455 8.05 -14.59 20.61
CA ASN A 455 9.19 -14.35 19.74
C ASN A 455 9.71 -12.91 19.93
N HIS A 456 10.97 -12.68 19.58
CA HIS A 456 11.52 -11.34 19.42
C HIS A 456 12.39 -11.28 18.14
N PRO A 457 12.00 -10.52 17.09
CA PRO A 457 10.81 -9.67 17.00
C PRO A 457 9.49 -10.45 17.09
N PHE A 458 8.37 -9.76 17.30
CA PHE A 458 7.08 -10.38 17.61
C PHE A 458 6.65 -11.42 16.55
N ILE A 459 6.87 -11.13 15.26
CA ILE A 459 6.46 -12.01 14.17
C ILE A 459 7.39 -13.22 13.99
N GLY A 460 8.64 -13.13 14.45
CA GLY A 460 9.66 -14.19 14.35
C GLY A 460 10.29 -14.26 12.97
N THR A 461 10.29 -15.44 12.35
CA THR A 461 10.98 -15.71 11.06
C THR A 461 10.72 -14.71 9.93
N PRO A 462 9.50 -14.17 9.73
CA PRO A 462 9.23 -13.25 8.62
C PRO A 462 9.98 -11.91 8.69
N ASP A 463 10.33 -11.45 9.88
CA ASP A 463 11.02 -10.16 10.11
C ASP A 463 12.08 -10.38 11.21
N PRO A 464 13.18 -11.08 10.89
CA PRO A 464 14.24 -11.36 11.85
C PRO A 464 15.11 -10.13 12.11
N HIS A 465 15.86 -10.14 13.21
CA HIS A 465 16.98 -9.22 13.40
C HIS A 465 18.11 -9.57 12.43
N ILE A 466 18.68 -8.58 11.76
CA ILE A 466 19.75 -8.77 10.76
C ILE A 466 20.98 -7.92 11.09
N PHE A 467 22.15 -8.55 11.08
CA PHE A 467 23.44 -7.85 11.14
C PHE A 467 24.47 -8.49 10.21
N TYR A 468 25.54 -7.75 9.94
CA TYR A 468 26.60 -8.11 9.00
C TYR A 468 27.95 -8.23 9.70
N VAL A 469 28.77 -9.18 9.27
CA VAL A 469 30.11 -9.41 9.85
C VAL A 469 31.18 -8.62 9.11
N GLY A 470 31.76 -7.61 9.75
CA GLY A 470 32.83 -6.79 9.19
C GLY A 470 32.31 -5.85 8.10
N GLN A 471 33.07 -5.70 7.01
CA GLN A 471 32.62 -4.90 5.87
C GLN A 471 31.51 -5.64 5.11
N GLN A 472 30.41 -4.96 4.80
CA GLN A 472 29.36 -5.51 3.93
C GLN A 472 29.93 -5.83 2.54
N PHE A 473 29.62 -7.04 2.11
CA PHE A 473 29.79 -7.49 0.75
C PHE A 473 28.38 -7.69 0.19
N PHE A 474 28.14 -7.17 -1.00
CA PHE A 474 26.85 -7.31 -1.67
C PHE A 474 27.02 -8.19 -2.89
N PRO A 475 26.00 -8.96 -3.29
CA PRO A 475 25.94 -9.45 -4.65
C PRO A 475 25.68 -8.26 -5.57
N ALA A 476 26.13 -8.35 -6.81
CA ALA A 476 25.85 -7.31 -7.79
C ALA A 476 25.42 -7.96 -9.11
N ILE A 477 24.12 -8.00 -9.36
CA ILE A 477 23.57 -8.60 -10.57
C ILE A 477 23.94 -7.75 -11.79
N ALA A 478 24.37 -8.42 -12.85
CA ALA A 478 24.58 -7.80 -14.14
C ALA A 478 24.08 -8.72 -15.25
N LEU A 479 23.31 -8.15 -16.17
CA LEU A 479 22.81 -8.82 -17.35
C LEU A 479 23.63 -8.43 -18.57
N ASN A 480 23.77 -9.36 -19.52
CA ASN A 480 24.39 -9.08 -20.82
C ASN A 480 23.40 -8.51 -21.85
N VAL A 481 22.11 -8.43 -21.51
CA VAL A 481 21.04 -7.91 -22.36
C VAL A 481 20.18 -6.93 -21.57
N ASN A 482 19.54 -6.00 -22.29
CA ASN A 482 18.49 -5.14 -21.75
C ASN A 482 17.13 -5.41 -22.43
N GLU A 483 17.10 -6.29 -23.43
CA GLU A 483 15.92 -6.75 -24.18
C GLU A 483 16.28 -8.06 -24.90
N ILE A 484 15.27 -8.86 -25.25
CA ILE A 484 15.43 -10.08 -26.06
C ILE A 484 14.61 -9.92 -27.34
N ASN A 485 15.22 -10.25 -28.49
CA ASN A 485 14.53 -10.25 -29.78
C ASN A 485 14.63 -11.67 -30.37
N ALA A 486 13.51 -12.37 -30.41
CA ALA A 486 13.39 -13.74 -30.89
C ALA A 486 12.66 -13.80 -32.23
N TRP A 487 12.94 -14.84 -33.03
CA TRP A 487 12.23 -15.09 -34.28
C TRP A 487 12.05 -16.58 -34.52
N ALA A 488 10.86 -16.99 -34.94
CA ALA A 488 10.59 -18.36 -35.37
C ALA A 488 9.60 -18.41 -36.54
N ASN A 489 9.66 -19.49 -37.32
CA ASN A 489 8.55 -19.77 -38.22
C ASN A 489 7.39 -20.40 -37.45
N GLN A 490 6.15 -20.13 -37.84
CA GLN A 490 4.94 -20.80 -37.37
C GLN A 490 5.13 -22.33 -37.43
N GLY A 491 4.84 -23.00 -36.32
CA GLY A 491 5.10 -24.44 -36.15
C GLY A 491 6.47 -24.80 -35.57
N TYR A 492 7.32 -23.82 -35.24
CA TYR A 492 8.66 -24.03 -34.69
C TYR A 492 8.87 -23.23 -33.40
N THR A 493 9.88 -23.64 -32.64
CA THR A 493 10.33 -22.98 -31.42
C THR A 493 11.73 -22.44 -31.64
N THR A 494 12.04 -21.27 -31.08
CA THR A 494 13.41 -20.75 -30.99
C THR A 494 13.85 -20.65 -29.53
N VAL A 495 15.16 -20.64 -29.29
CA VAL A 495 15.73 -20.48 -27.96
C VAL A 495 16.76 -19.36 -28.04
N GLU A 496 16.50 -18.30 -27.28
CA GLU A 496 17.46 -17.24 -27.00
C GLU A 496 18.13 -17.48 -25.64
N GLU A 497 19.26 -16.84 -25.41
CA GLU A 497 19.98 -16.97 -24.13
C GLU A 497 20.43 -15.61 -23.62
N PHE A 498 20.32 -15.41 -22.30
CA PHE A 498 20.99 -14.31 -21.61
C PHE A 498 21.77 -14.82 -20.39
N ILE A 499 22.68 -13.99 -19.91
CA ILE A 499 23.62 -14.33 -18.83
C ILE A 499 23.35 -13.44 -17.64
N ILE A 500 23.13 -14.07 -16.49
CA ILE A 500 23.15 -13.43 -15.18
C ILE A 500 24.58 -13.56 -14.64
N SER A 501 25.24 -12.43 -14.36
CA SER A 501 26.57 -12.39 -13.75
C SER A 501 26.51 -11.80 -12.36
N ASN A 502 27.37 -12.28 -11.47
CA ASN A 502 27.57 -11.68 -10.16
C ASN A 502 28.89 -10.91 -10.12
N ASN A 503 28.79 -9.58 -10.22
CA ASN A 503 29.93 -8.66 -10.11
C ASN A 503 30.24 -8.27 -8.65
N GLY A 504 29.45 -8.78 -7.70
CA GLY A 504 29.57 -8.50 -6.28
C GLY A 504 30.60 -9.38 -5.58
N GLN A 505 30.60 -9.30 -4.26
CA GLN A 505 31.58 -9.98 -3.40
C GLN A 505 31.01 -11.18 -2.62
N ILE A 506 29.69 -11.39 -2.63
CA ILE A 506 29.01 -12.59 -2.08
C ILE A 506 28.04 -13.21 -3.09
N GLU A 507 27.58 -14.44 -2.84
CA GLU A 507 26.70 -15.21 -3.74
C GLU A 507 25.39 -14.45 -4.07
N LEU A 508 25.08 -14.39 -5.36
CA LEU A 508 23.86 -13.81 -5.92
C LEU A 508 22.81 -14.91 -6.08
N ASN A 509 21.66 -14.77 -5.46
CA ASN A 509 20.50 -15.65 -5.64
C ASN A 509 19.44 -14.91 -6.45
N TYR A 510 18.79 -15.60 -7.38
CA TYR A 510 17.76 -15.00 -8.23
C TYR A 510 16.59 -15.96 -8.52
N SER A 511 15.43 -15.40 -8.82
CA SER A 511 14.25 -16.08 -9.36
C SER A 511 13.69 -15.31 -10.55
N ILE A 512 13.02 -16.00 -11.47
CA ILE A 512 12.52 -15.43 -12.73
C ILE A 512 11.03 -15.74 -12.90
N GLU A 513 10.26 -14.70 -13.18
CA GLU A 513 8.86 -14.76 -13.61
C GLU A 513 8.70 -14.08 -14.97
N TRP A 514 7.61 -14.31 -15.69
CA TRP A 514 7.37 -13.66 -16.98
C TRP A 514 5.90 -13.54 -17.35
N SER A 515 5.61 -12.57 -18.22
CA SER A 515 4.29 -12.31 -18.79
C SER A 515 4.34 -12.22 -20.32
N THR A 516 3.31 -12.72 -20.99
CA THR A 516 3.14 -12.70 -22.46
C THR A 516 1.79 -12.11 -22.88
N ALA A 517 1.10 -11.39 -21.99
CA ALA A 517 -0.21 -10.82 -22.26
C ALA A 517 -0.12 -9.70 -23.30
N VAL A 518 -1.00 -9.75 -24.31
CA VAL A 518 -1.12 -8.70 -25.33
C VAL A 518 -2.39 -7.91 -25.04
N PHE A 519 -2.26 -6.60 -25.00
CA PHE A 519 -3.37 -5.66 -24.82
C PHE A 519 -3.47 -4.74 -26.05
N GLU A 520 -4.70 -4.47 -26.48
CA GLU A 520 -4.96 -3.50 -27.55
C GLU A 520 -5.73 -2.31 -26.96
N ASP A 521 -5.17 -1.11 -27.08
CA ASP A 521 -5.83 0.12 -26.66
C ASP A 521 -6.62 0.75 -27.82
N TYR A 522 -7.87 1.10 -27.52
CA TYR A 522 -8.78 1.76 -28.44
C TYR A 522 -9.19 3.12 -27.88
N ASP A 523 -8.72 4.19 -28.52
CA ASP A 523 -9.09 5.55 -28.17
C ASP A 523 -10.29 6.04 -28.99
N TYR A 524 -11.32 6.49 -28.31
CA TYR A 524 -12.54 7.06 -28.86
C TYR A 524 -12.69 8.52 -28.43
N GLU A 525 -12.68 9.42 -29.40
CA GLU A 525 -13.05 10.82 -29.18
C GLU A 525 -14.56 10.93 -29.10
N VAL A 526 -15.05 11.45 -27.98
CA VAL A 526 -16.48 11.66 -27.73
C VAL A 526 -16.76 13.16 -27.86
N ASP A 527 -17.87 13.52 -28.50
CA ASP A 527 -18.28 14.92 -28.68
C ASP A 527 -18.33 15.68 -27.33
N ASP A 528 -18.34 17.01 -27.35
CA ASP A 528 -18.59 17.79 -26.13
C ASP A 528 -20.05 17.65 -25.65
N SER A 529 -20.25 17.59 -24.34
CA SER A 529 -21.59 17.61 -23.74
C SER A 529 -22.35 18.90 -24.08
N PRO A 530 -23.70 18.92 -23.95
CA PRO A 530 -24.49 20.10 -24.21
C PRO A 530 -23.98 21.28 -23.39
N SER A 531 -24.11 22.49 -23.93
CA SER A 531 -23.64 23.72 -23.28
C SER A 531 -24.13 23.81 -21.84
N GLN A 532 -23.26 24.29 -20.94
CA GLN A 532 -23.51 24.60 -19.53
C GLN A 532 -24.75 25.50 -19.28
N SER A 533 -25.28 26.13 -20.33
CA SER A 533 -26.41 27.07 -20.28
C SER A 533 -27.70 26.60 -20.99
N SER A 534 -27.77 25.35 -21.45
CA SER A 534 -29.06 24.67 -21.69
C SER A 534 -29.91 24.66 -20.39
N TRP A 535 -31.17 24.21 -20.41
CA TRP A 535 -32.04 24.14 -19.20
C TRP A 535 -32.68 22.75 -19.04
N ASN A 536 -32.24 21.77 -19.81
CA ASN A 536 -32.75 20.39 -19.80
C ASN A 536 -31.55 19.45 -19.61
N TYR A 537 -31.35 18.86 -18.42
CA TYR A 537 -30.12 18.08 -18.13
C TYR A 537 -30.29 16.86 -17.24
N ASN A 538 -31.49 16.28 -17.18
CA ASN A 538 -31.56 14.86 -16.87
C ASN A 538 -31.59 14.10 -18.20
N THR A 539 -30.40 13.86 -18.76
CA THR A 539 -30.33 13.24 -20.09
C THR A 539 -30.68 11.75 -20.09
N TYR A 540 -30.78 11.09 -18.93
CA TYR A 540 -31.19 9.68 -18.88
C TYR A 540 -32.64 9.44 -19.33
N THR A 541 -33.58 10.32 -18.96
CA THR A 541 -35.01 10.14 -19.32
C THR A 541 -35.44 10.87 -20.58
N GLU A 542 -34.63 11.79 -21.09
CA GLU A 542 -35.00 12.62 -22.24
C GLU A 542 -34.18 12.38 -23.50
N LEU A 543 -32.87 12.04 -23.47
CA LEU A 543 -32.11 11.84 -24.73
C LEU A 543 -30.89 10.91 -24.77
N GLY A 544 -30.15 10.61 -23.69
CA GLY A 544 -28.81 10.00 -23.77
C GLY A 544 -27.92 10.89 -24.64
N TRP A 545 -27.16 11.82 -24.04
CA TRP A 545 -26.61 12.90 -24.87
C TRP A 545 -25.68 12.37 -25.98
N ILE A 546 -24.96 11.26 -25.73
CA ILE A 546 -24.28 10.52 -26.79
C ILE A 546 -24.29 9.01 -26.52
N ASP A 547 -24.46 8.28 -27.63
CA ASP A 547 -24.32 6.84 -27.76
C ASP A 547 -22.96 6.60 -28.44
N LEU A 548 -22.00 6.03 -27.72
CA LEU A 548 -20.70 5.63 -28.24
C LEU A 548 -20.81 4.20 -28.78
N GLU A 549 -20.87 4.08 -30.10
CA GLU A 549 -20.89 2.79 -30.79
C GLU A 549 -19.46 2.25 -30.90
N ILE A 550 -19.19 1.14 -30.20
CA ILE A 550 -17.97 0.35 -30.34
C ILE A 550 -18.28 -0.84 -31.22
N ASP A 551 -17.59 -0.92 -32.36
CA ASP A 551 -17.78 -1.93 -33.41
C ASP A 551 -16.79 -3.12 -33.30
N ASP A 552 -15.91 -3.13 -32.29
CA ASP A 552 -14.93 -4.19 -32.07
C ASP A 552 -15.37 -5.15 -30.96
N GLU A 553 -15.01 -6.44 -31.10
CA GLU A 553 -15.30 -7.51 -30.14
C GLU A 553 -14.07 -7.74 -29.24
N GLY A 554 -14.28 -8.09 -27.97
CA GLY A 554 -13.21 -8.34 -27.02
C GLY A 554 -13.60 -8.12 -25.56
N GLU A 555 -12.94 -8.87 -24.68
CA GLU A 555 -13.07 -8.70 -23.24
C GLU A 555 -12.26 -7.47 -22.78
N ILE A 556 -12.91 -6.58 -22.02
CA ILE A 556 -12.29 -5.37 -21.48
C ILE A 556 -11.31 -5.77 -20.38
N ALA A 557 -10.03 -5.43 -20.57
CA ALA A 557 -9.00 -5.52 -19.54
C ALA A 557 -8.94 -4.26 -18.68
N ASN A 558 -9.15 -3.10 -19.30
CA ASN A 558 -9.26 -1.82 -18.62
C ASN A 558 -10.13 -0.85 -19.44
N TRP A 559 -10.80 0.08 -18.76
CA TRP A 559 -11.59 1.13 -19.41
C TRP A 559 -11.29 2.47 -18.75
N ALA A 560 -10.77 3.45 -19.49
CA ALA A 560 -10.43 4.77 -19.00
C ALA A 560 -11.15 5.89 -19.76
N ILE A 561 -11.37 7.02 -19.11
CA ILE A 561 -11.94 8.23 -19.72
C ILE A 561 -11.24 9.50 -19.23
N GLU A 562 -10.71 10.27 -20.17
CA GLU A 562 -10.20 11.62 -19.97
C GLU A 562 -11.27 12.65 -20.36
N TYR A 563 -11.50 13.68 -19.55
CA TYR A 563 -12.40 14.78 -19.90
C TYR A 563 -12.11 16.07 -19.12
N THR A 564 -12.51 17.21 -19.70
CA THR A 564 -12.55 18.51 -19.05
C THR A 564 -13.96 18.83 -18.55
N TRP A 565 -14.13 18.95 -17.24
CA TRP A 565 -15.38 19.24 -16.56
C TRP A 565 -15.53 20.73 -16.25
N GLN A 566 -16.73 21.26 -16.46
CA GLN A 566 -17.14 22.62 -16.11
C GLN A 566 -18.47 22.56 -15.36
N THR A 567 -18.52 23.27 -14.24
CA THR A 567 -19.64 23.39 -13.30
C THR A 567 -19.88 24.86 -13.01
N ASP A 568 -21.08 25.19 -12.50
CA ASP A 568 -21.39 26.52 -12.02
C ASP A 568 -21.10 26.63 -10.50
N ASN A 569 -21.89 27.38 -9.74
CA ASN A 569 -21.64 27.55 -8.31
C ASN A 569 -22.14 26.38 -7.45
N TRP A 570 -22.75 25.35 -8.06
CA TRP A 570 -23.38 24.22 -7.36
C TRP A 570 -22.94 22.87 -7.93
N PRO A 571 -21.62 22.54 -7.93
CA PRO A 571 -21.08 21.31 -8.53
C PRO A 571 -21.78 20.02 -8.05
N GLU A 572 -22.30 20.00 -6.81
CA GLU A 572 -23.00 18.87 -6.19
C GLU A 572 -24.31 18.46 -6.89
N GLU A 573 -24.90 19.31 -7.74
CA GLU A 573 -26.13 18.95 -8.45
C GLU A 573 -25.88 18.14 -9.74
N GLY A 574 -24.64 18.13 -10.24
CA GLY A 574 -24.25 17.52 -11.50
C GLY A 574 -23.48 16.21 -11.35
N SER A 575 -23.76 15.27 -12.25
CA SER A 575 -23.02 14.01 -12.38
C SER A 575 -22.87 13.56 -13.83
N PHE A 576 -21.79 12.86 -14.15
CA PHE A 576 -21.48 12.28 -15.46
C PHE A 576 -21.43 10.76 -15.34
N HIS A 577 -22.16 10.06 -16.20
CA HIS A 577 -22.38 8.61 -16.13
C HIS A 577 -22.01 7.93 -17.44
N VAL A 578 -21.58 6.66 -17.33
CA VAL A 578 -21.46 5.70 -18.43
C VAL A 578 -22.32 4.46 -18.12
N GLU A 579 -22.99 3.91 -19.14
CA GLU A 579 -23.67 2.61 -19.10
C GLU A 579 -23.15 1.70 -20.21
N SER A 580 -22.79 0.46 -19.86
CA SER A 580 -22.37 -0.58 -20.80
C SER A 580 -23.55 -1.18 -21.57
N PRO A 581 -23.31 -1.87 -22.71
CA PRO A 581 -24.35 -2.60 -23.44
C PRO A 581 -25.09 -3.65 -22.60
N LEU A 582 -24.46 -4.16 -21.52
CA LEU A 582 -25.07 -5.11 -20.57
C LEU A 582 -25.90 -4.44 -19.48
N GLY A 583 -25.86 -3.10 -19.40
CA GLY A 583 -26.59 -2.29 -18.42
C GLY A 583 -25.84 -2.02 -17.12
N THR A 584 -24.55 -2.34 -17.06
CA THR A 584 -23.66 -1.94 -15.95
C THR A 584 -23.45 -0.44 -16.02
N GLN A 585 -23.58 0.27 -14.89
CA GLN A 585 -23.45 1.73 -14.84
C GLN A 585 -22.30 2.15 -13.93
N ALA A 586 -21.55 3.16 -14.37
CA ALA A 586 -20.51 3.82 -13.58
C ALA A 586 -20.74 5.34 -13.56
N ILE A 587 -20.50 5.96 -12.39
CA ILE A 587 -20.57 7.41 -12.21
C ILE A 587 -19.14 7.94 -12.21
N ILE A 588 -18.81 8.77 -13.19
CA ILE A 588 -17.44 9.22 -13.51
C ILE A 588 -17.17 10.62 -12.96
N ALA A 589 -18.22 11.41 -12.77
CA ALA A 589 -18.18 12.68 -12.08
C ALA A 589 -19.44 12.78 -11.21
N ALA A 590 -19.32 13.17 -9.95
CA ALA A 590 -20.46 13.54 -9.11
C ALA A 590 -19.99 14.58 -8.10
N GLY A 591 -20.53 15.80 -8.14
CA GLY A 591 -20.06 16.86 -7.24
C GLY A 591 -18.66 17.38 -7.51
N THR A 592 -18.08 17.07 -8.68
CA THR A 592 -16.71 17.45 -9.04
C THR A 592 -16.63 18.90 -9.51
N ASN A 593 -15.58 19.62 -9.08
CA ASN A 593 -15.30 21.00 -9.49
C ASN A 593 -14.77 21.08 -10.93
N ASN A 594 -14.56 22.30 -11.43
CA ASN A 594 -13.96 22.51 -12.76
C ASN A 594 -12.53 21.95 -12.81
N GLY A 595 -12.21 21.15 -13.84
CA GLY A 595 -10.90 20.52 -13.96
C GLY A 595 -10.81 19.58 -15.16
N THR A 596 -9.62 19.01 -15.37
CA THR A 596 -9.40 17.89 -16.30
C THR A 596 -9.16 16.63 -15.46
N TYR A 597 -9.82 15.55 -15.84
CA TYR A 597 -9.86 14.29 -15.10
C TYR A 597 -9.50 13.14 -16.03
N ILE A 598 -8.81 12.12 -15.50
CA ILE A 598 -8.56 10.83 -16.13
C ILE A 598 -9.05 9.79 -15.13
N ILE A 599 -10.02 8.97 -15.51
CA ILE A 599 -10.70 8.02 -14.61
C ILE A 599 -10.62 6.63 -15.22
N SER A 600 -10.10 5.65 -14.46
CA SER A 600 -10.19 4.22 -14.79
C SER A 600 -11.47 3.61 -14.20
N LEU A 601 -12.12 2.70 -14.92
CA LEU A 601 -13.45 2.17 -14.64
C LEU A 601 -13.42 0.64 -14.64
N ASP A 602 -12.90 0.06 -13.55
CA ASP A 602 -12.81 -1.40 -13.37
C ASP A 602 -14.18 -2.10 -13.36
N ALA A 603 -15.26 -1.34 -13.17
CA ALA A 603 -16.63 -1.81 -13.21
C ALA A 603 -17.00 -2.53 -14.53
N PHE A 604 -16.22 -2.28 -15.60
CA PHE A 604 -16.44 -2.87 -16.91
C PHE A 604 -15.43 -3.97 -17.26
N ASN A 605 -14.44 -4.25 -16.40
CA ASN A 605 -13.44 -5.29 -16.66
C ASN A 605 -14.14 -6.66 -16.74
N GLY A 606 -13.78 -7.44 -17.76
CA GLY A 606 -14.41 -8.73 -18.06
C GLY A 606 -15.72 -8.64 -18.86
N GLU A 607 -16.23 -7.43 -19.16
CA GLU A 607 -17.37 -7.27 -20.07
C GLU A 607 -16.94 -7.26 -21.54
N GLU A 608 -17.87 -7.60 -22.42
CA GLU A 608 -17.69 -7.48 -23.86
C GLU A 608 -17.72 -6.01 -24.27
N MET A 609 -16.69 -5.53 -24.98
CA MET A 609 -16.61 -4.13 -25.41
C MET A 609 -17.59 -3.80 -26.55
N LEU A 610 -17.98 -4.78 -27.37
CA LEU A 610 -18.89 -4.60 -28.50
C LEU A 610 -20.25 -4.06 -28.04
N GLY A 611 -20.67 -2.95 -28.64
CA GLY A 611 -22.03 -2.46 -28.54
C GLY A 611 -22.11 -0.96 -28.29
N ASN A 612 -23.30 -0.54 -27.87
CA ASN A 612 -23.61 0.87 -27.70
C ASN A 612 -23.49 1.28 -26.22
N TRP A 613 -22.47 2.08 -25.93
CA TRP A 613 -22.17 2.63 -24.61
C TRP A 613 -22.83 3.98 -24.44
N LYS A 614 -23.56 4.20 -23.35
CA LYS A 614 -24.32 5.43 -23.17
C LYS A 614 -23.61 6.37 -22.22
N LEU A 615 -23.45 7.63 -22.64
CA LEU A 615 -22.86 8.68 -21.84
C LEU A 615 -23.90 9.78 -21.59
N TRP A 616 -24.06 10.17 -20.32
CA TRP A 616 -25.05 11.19 -19.98
C TRP A 616 -24.67 12.03 -18.77
N ILE A 617 -25.13 13.27 -18.77
CA ILE A 617 -25.05 14.16 -17.61
C ILE A 617 -26.42 14.16 -16.92
N GLN A 618 -26.39 14.05 -15.60
CA GLN A 618 -27.53 14.22 -14.73
C GLN A 618 -27.32 15.46 -13.86
N ASP A 619 -28.18 16.45 -14.05
CA ASP A 619 -28.39 17.62 -13.20
C ASP A 619 -29.66 17.39 -12.36
N THR A 620 -29.50 17.49 -11.05
CA THR A 620 -30.55 17.20 -10.07
C THR A 620 -31.63 18.28 -10.02
N TYR A 621 -31.28 19.55 -10.22
CA TYR A 621 -32.23 20.68 -10.13
C TYR A 621 -32.73 21.15 -11.49
N GLY A 622 -32.06 20.73 -12.57
CA GLY A 622 -32.49 20.94 -13.95
C GLY A 622 -32.40 22.40 -14.38
N ASP A 623 -31.52 23.18 -13.75
CA ASP A 623 -31.36 24.61 -13.97
C ASP A 623 -30.15 24.96 -14.84
N GLY A 624 -29.25 24.05 -15.15
CA GLY A 624 -28.01 24.47 -15.79
C GLY A 624 -26.77 23.74 -15.35
N GLY A 625 -25.65 24.36 -15.68
CA GLY A 625 -24.53 24.34 -14.75
C GLY A 625 -23.41 23.42 -15.14
N HIS A 626 -23.64 22.34 -15.90
CA HIS A 626 -22.62 21.30 -16.12
C HIS A 626 -22.28 21.03 -17.59
N LYS A 627 -20.99 20.85 -17.87
CA LYS A 627 -20.47 20.48 -19.18
C LYS A 627 -19.21 19.61 -19.09
N ALA A 628 -19.17 18.48 -19.78
CA ALA A 628 -17.95 17.75 -20.14
C ALA A 628 -17.48 18.16 -21.55
N SER A 629 -16.17 18.27 -21.75
CA SER A 629 -15.55 18.63 -23.03
C SER A 629 -14.18 18.00 -23.18
N ASN A 630 -13.65 17.89 -24.41
CA ASN A 630 -12.38 17.18 -24.69
C ASN A 630 -12.41 15.75 -24.10
N ILE A 631 -13.42 14.98 -24.48
CA ILE A 631 -13.66 13.66 -23.88
C ILE A 631 -12.97 12.60 -24.74
N THR A 632 -12.05 11.85 -24.15
CA THR A 632 -11.37 10.73 -24.80
C THR A 632 -11.59 9.48 -23.95
N VAL A 633 -12.15 8.43 -24.54
CA VAL A 633 -12.36 7.13 -23.89
C VAL A 633 -11.32 6.16 -24.41
N THR A 634 -10.55 5.53 -23.53
CA THR A 634 -9.57 4.49 -23.87
C THR A 634 -10.08 3.15 -23.38
N VAL A 635 -10.26 2.18 -24.28
CA VAL A 635 -10.65 0.81 -23.94
C VAL A 635 -9.48 -0.09 -24.20
N THR A 636 -8.93 -0.69 -23.15
CA THR A 636 -7.87 -1.70 -23.23
C THR A 636 -8.54 -3.06 -23.31
N LYS A 637 -8.37 -3.75 -24.43
CA LYS A 637 -8.86 -5.10 -24.70
C LYS A 637 -7.80 -6.12 -24.32
N SER A 638 -8.16 -7.14 -23.54
CA SER A 638 -7.32 -8.33 -23.39
C SER A 638 -7.40 -9.19 -24.64
N VAL A 639 -6.26 -9.50 -25.24
CA VAL A 639 -6.17 -10.52 -26.30
C VAL A 639 -5.93 -11.88 -25.64
N GLU A 640 -6.55 -12.94 -26.17
CA GLU A 640 -6.49 -14.31 -25.64
C GLU A 640 -5.04 -14.71 -25.25
N ILE A 641 -4.85 -15.21 -24.01
CA ILE A 641 -3.53 -15.50 -23.43
C ILE A 641 -2.92 -16.72 -24.13
N VAL A 642 -2.18 -16.49 -25.22
CA VAL A 642 -1.28 -17.52 -25.76
C VAL A 642 0.03 -17.43 -25.00
N GLN A 643 0.27 -18.36 -24.08
CA GLN A 643 1.55 -18.48 -23.41
C GLN A 643 2.59 -19.01 -24.42
N TRP A 644 3.37 -18.10 -25.00
CA TRP A 644 4.36 -18.42 -26.05
C TRP A 644 5.81 -18.38 -25.56
N MET A 645 6.05 -18.00 -24.32
CA MET A 645 7.38 -17.90 -23.73
C MET A 645 7.51 -18.85 -22.53
N ASP A 646 8.66 -19.50 -22.43
CA ASP A 646 9.07 -20.36 -21.32
C ASP A 646 10.54 -20.11 -20.96
N ILE A 647 10.92 -20.22 -19.69
CA ILE A 647 12.26 -19.88 -19.19
C ILE A 647 12.84 -21.00 -18.34
N ASP A 648 14.11 -21.36 -18.59
CA ASP A 648 14.85 -22.36 -17.81
C ASP A 648 16.33 -21.94 -17.62
N PRO A 649 16.87 -21.96 -16.39
CA PRO A 649 16.19 -22.21 -15.11
C PRO A 649 15.36 -21.01 -14.64
N THR A 650 14.33 -21.27 -13.82
CA THR A 650 13.49 -20.21 -13.20
C THR A 650 14.06 -19.66 -11.89
N SER A 651 15.17 -20.22 -11.40
CA SER A 651 15.92 -19.73 -10.25
C SER A 651 17.34 -20.30 -10.23
N GLY A 652 18.26 -19.62 -9.56
CA GLY A 652 19.64 -20.08 -9.45
C GLY A 652 20.45 -19.30 -8.42
N SER A 653 21.70 -19.74 -8.21
CA SER A 653 22.69 -19.05 -7.40
C SER A 653 24.02 -18.92 -8.14
N VAL A 654 24.67 -17.75 -8.01
CA VAL A 654 25.87 -17.36 -8.74
C VAL A 654 26.91 -16.84 -7.76
N GLU A 655 27.98 -17.62 -7.57
CA GLU A 655 29.14 -17.24 -6.76
C GLU A 655 29.82 -15.94 -7.26
N PRO A 656 30.57 -15.21 -6.42
CA PRO A 656 31.28 -13.99 -6.82
C PRO A 656 32.16 -14.16 -8.07
N GLY A 657 31.94 -13.33 -9.09
CA GLY A 657 32.60 -13.41 -10.39
C GLY A 657 32.11 -14.57 -11.28
N GLY A 658 31.10 -15.32 -10.84
CA GLY A 658 30.43 -16.38 -11.57
C GLY A 658 29.37 -15.86 -12.53
N GLN A 659 28.82 -16.79 -13.32
CA GLN A 659 27.77 -16.53 -14.30
C GLN A 659 26.80 -17.71 -14.37
N ASP A 660 25.54 -17.43 -14.66
CA ASP A 660 24.51 -18.40 -14.99
C ASP A 660 23.88 -18.08 -16.35
N THR A 661 23.51 -19.10 -17.12
CA THR A 661 22.96 -18.95 -18.48
C THR A 661 21.49 -19.33 -18.47
N ILE A 662 20.64 -18.37 -18.84
CA ILE A 662 19.19 -18.52 -18.87
C ILE A 662 18.75 -18.74 -20.30
N GLN A 663 17.96 -19.78 -20.54
CA GLN A 663 17.35 -20.08 -21.83
C GLN A 663 15.93 -19.53 -21.87
N VAL A 664 15.63 -18.77 -22.91
CA VAL A 664 14.30 -18.22 -23.20
C VAL A 664 13.77 -18.90 -24.44
N THR A 665 12.80 -19.78 -24.23
CA THR A 665 12.17 -20.57 -25.29
C THR A 665 10.93 -19.83 -25.78
N CYS A 666 10.91 -19.44 -27.05
CA CYS A 666 9.75 -18.82 -27.70
C CYS A 666 9.11 -19.81 -28.67
N ASP A 667 7.86 -20.20 -28.40
CA ASP A 667 7.13 -21.23 -29.12
C ASP A 667 6.08 -20.66 -30.09
N ALA A 668 6.34 -20.82 -31.40
CA ALA A 668 5.41 -20.41 -32.45
C ALA A 668 4.51 -21.55 -32.95
N THR A 669 4.39 -22.66 -32.23
CA THR A 669 3.62 -23.83 -32.69
C THR A 669 2.12 -23.55 -32.84
N GLU A 670 1.54 -22.84 -31.88
CA GLU A 670 0.11 -22.47 -31.85
C GLU A 670 -0.12 -20.98 -32.15
N LEU A 671 0.95 -20.22 -32.38
CA LEU A 671 0.85 -18.79 -32.68
C LEU A 671 0.54 -18.51 -34.17
N PRO A 672 -0.37 -17.57 -34.45
CA PRO A 672 -0.44 -16.91 -35.74
C PRO A 672 0.89 -16.24 -36.16
N VAL A 673 1.02 -15.92 -37.44
CA VAL A 673 2.09 -15.05 -37.94
C VAL A 673 1.83 -13.63 -37.43
N GLY A 674 2.82 -13.02 -36.79
CA GLY A 674 2.68 -11.73 -36.11
C GLY A 674 3.86 -11.41 -35.20
N ASP A 675 3.84 -10.22 -34.63
CA ASP A 675 4.78 -9.78 -33.60
C ASP A 675 4.10 -9.90 -32.23
N TYR A 676 4.85 -10.38 -31.25
CA TYR A 676 4.41 -10.64 -29.88
C TYR A 676 5.36 -9.98 -28.90
N GLU A 677 4.81 -9.46 -27.80
CA GLU A 677 5.57 -8.80 -26.75
C GLU A 677 5.34 -9.49 -25.40
N GLY A 678 6.41 -9.60 -24.62
CA GLY A 678 6.40 -10.18 -23.29
C GLY A 678 7.43 -9.49 -22.41
N THR A 679 7.38 -9.74 -21.11
CA THR A 679 8.32 -9.19 -20.13
C THR A 679 8.79 -10.28 -19.20
N ILE A 680 10.10 -10.31 -18.93
CA ILE A 680 10.73 -11.17 -17.93
C ILE A 680 11.03 -10.32 -16.70
N TYR A 681 10.64 -10.80 -15.52
CA TYR A 681 10.93 -10.21 -14.22
C TYR A 681 11.97 -11.07 -13.49
N ILE A 682 13.12 -10.48 -13.16
CA ILE A 682 14.16 -11.14 -12.38
C ILE A 682 14.19 -10.50 -11.00
N THR A 683 13.91 -11.30 -9.96
CA THR A 683 14.07 -10.89 -8.56
C THR A 683 15.39 -11.44 -8.03
N SER A 684 16.18 -10.63 -7.33
CA SER A 684 17.48 -11.03 -6.80
C SER A 684 17.78 -10.48 -5.40
N ASN A 685 18.80 -11.02 -4.73
CA ASN A 685 19.31 -10.50 -3.47
C ASN A 685 20.34 -9.35 -3.62
N ASP A 686 20.46 -8.75 -4.81
CA ASP A 686 21.18 -7.48 -5.01
C ASP A 686 20.39 -6.34 -4.34
N PRO A 687 20.96 -5.61 -3.37
CA PRO A 687 20.27 -4.53 -2.68
C PRO A 687 20.02 -3.30 -3.55
N ASP A 688 20.82 -3.11 -4.60
CA ASP A 688 20.69 -1.98 -5.53
C ASP A 688 19.72 -2.32 -6.68
N LEU A 689 19.65 -3.60 -7.08
CA LEU A 689 18.85 -4.10 -8.20
C LEU A 689 18.09 -5.38 -7.81
N SER A 690 17.16 -5.22 -6.87
CA SER A 690 16.35 -6.33 -6.35
C SER A 690 15.34 -6.87 -7.37
N VAL A 691 14.89 -6.03 -8.32
CA VAL A 691 14.00 -6.42 -9.43
C VAL A 691 14.50 -5.81 -10.75
N ILE A 692 14.58 -6.63 -11.79
CA ILE A 692 14.94 -6.21 -13.16
C ILE A 692 13.90 -6.70 -14.15
N GLU A 693 13.44 -5.80 -15.02
CA GLU A 693 12.54 -6.10 -16.13
C GLU A 693 13.30 -6.21 -17.45
N ILE A 694 13.05 -7.26 -18.23
CA ILE A 694 13.60 -7.45 -19.58
C ILE A 694 12.44 -7.60 -20.57
N PRO A 695 12.22 -6.64 -21.48
CA PRO A 695 11.27 -6.79 -22.55
C PRO A 695 11.72 -7.85 -23.57
N VAL A 696 10.76 -8.62 -24.08
CA VAL A 696 10.95 -9.68 -25.07
C VAL A 696 10.05 -9.43 -26.27
N TYR A 697 10.65 -9.28 -27.44
CA TYR A 697 9.96 -9.15 -28.72
C TYR A 697 10.10 -10.45 -29.50
N PHE A 698 9.01 -11.04 -29.94
CA PHE A 698 8.99 -12.30 -30.68
C PHE A 698 8.23 -12.17 -32.00
N THR A 699 8.94 -12.39 -33.12
CA THR A 699 8.33 -12.38 -34.45
C THR A 699 8.09 -13.80 -34.95
N VAL A 700 6.84 -14.11 -35.31
CA VAL A 700 6.43 -15.38 -35.92
C VAL A 700 6.17 -15.21 -37.42
N ASP A 701 6.86 -15.97 -38.27
CA ASP A 701 6.77 -15.91 -39.74
C ASP A 701 6.26 -17.21 -40.39
N TYR A 702 5.88 -17.18 -41.67
CA TYR A 702 5.48 -18.41 -42.36
C TYR A 702 6.65 -19.38 -42.60
N ALA A 703 6.46 -20.66 -42.26
CA ALA A 703 7.37 -21.73 -42.66
C ALA A 703 7.46 -21.83 -44.19
N SER A 704 8.59 -21.43 -44.79
CA SER A 704 8.71 -21.36 -46.25
C SER A 704 8.64 -22.73 -46.93
N GLY A 705 7.70 -22.92 -47.87
CA GLY A 705 7.60 -24.12 -48.72
C GLY A 705 6.58 -24.09 -49.86
N THR A 706 6.86 -23.31 -50.91
CA THR A 706 6.33 -23.38 -52.31
C THR A 706 4.83 -23.12 -52.58
N GLU A 707 4.49 -21.91 -53.04
CA GLU A 707 4.18 -21.59 -54.46
C GLU A 707 4.02 -20.07 -54.68
N ASP A 708 4.51 -19.61 -55.85
CA ASP A 708 4.49 -18.27 -56.46
C ASP A 708 5.20 -17.09 -55.77
N ILE A 709 6.48 -16.94 -56.12
CA ILE A 709 7.32 -15.76 -55.89
C ILE A 709 6.73 -14.57 -56.68
N THR A 710 5.86 -13.80 -56.04
CA THR A 710 5.65 -12.40 -56.44
C THR A 710 6.67 -11.56 -55.69
N LYS A 711 7.73 -11.18 -56.41
CA LYS A 711 8.74 -10.19 -55.98
C LYS A 711 8.06 -8.98 -55.36
N PHE A 712 8.26 -8.73 -54.06
CA PHE A 712 8.09 -7.39 -53.51
C PHE A 712 9.24 -6.51 -54.04
N ASP A 713 8.90 -5.54 -54.88
CA ASP A 713 9.86 -4.59 -55.44
C ASP A 713 10.45 -3.71 -54.31
N ILE A 714 11.78 -3.62 -54.21
CA ILE A 714 12.46 -2.69 -53.30
C ILE A 714 11.99 -1.26 -53.64
N GLN A 715 11.26 -0.65 -52.69
CA GLN A 715 10.85 0.75 -52.81
C GLN A 715 12.03 1.65 -52.52
N ILE A 716 12.21 2.65 -53.40
CA ILE A 716 13.32 3.59 -53.29
C ILE A 716 12.81 5.00 -53.50
N LEU A 717 13.13 5.88 -52.55
CA LEU A 717 12.81 7.30 -52.61
C LEU A 717 14.10 8.09 -52.47
N ASN A 718 14.24 9.15 -53.26
CA ASN A 718 15.36 10.06 -53.09
C ASN A 718 14.90 11.52 -53.09
N TYR A 719 15.00 12.17 -51.94
CA TYR A 719 14.47 13.52 -51.74
C TYR A 719 15.31 14.32 -50.72
N PRO A 720 15.37 15.66 -50.85
CA PRO A 720 14.95 16.41 -52.03
C PRO A 720 15.82 16.04 -53.26
N ASN A 721 15.24 16.09 -54.46
CA ASN A 721 15.96 15.92 -55.72
C ASN A 721 15.24 16.71 -56.83
N PRO A 722 15.78 17.86 -57.31
CA PRO A 722 17.11 18.40 -57.05
C PRO A 722 17.38 18.84 -55.60
N PHE A 723 18.64 18.96 -55.21
CA PHE A 723 19.08 19.40 -53.87
C PHE A 723 20.31 20.31 -53.93
N SER A 724 20.52 21.16 -52.91
CA SER A 724 21.69 22.07 -52.81
C SER A 724 22.71 21.66 -51.74
N ASN A 725 22.23 21.24 -50.56
CA ASN A 725 23.08 20.86 -49.42
C ASN A 725 23.21 19.34 -49.23
N GLN A 726 22.07 18.65 -49.13
CA GLN A 726 22.04 17.20 -48.97
C GLN A 726 20.74 16.61 -49.54
N THR A 727 20.80 15.33 -49.89
CA THR A 727 19.66 14.50 -50.30
C THR A 727 19.66 13.22 -49.49
N PHE A 728 18.47 12.67 -49.26
CA PHE A 728 18.28 11.38 -48.64
C PHE A 728 17.95 10.35 -49.70
N ILE A 729 18.46 9.13 -49.55
CA ILE A 729 18.11 7.95 -50.34
C ILE A 729 17.55 6.95 -49.35
N GLU A 730 16.24 6.75 -49.39
CA GLU A 730 15.53 5.78 -48.57
C GLU A 730 15.28 4.51 -49.36
N ILE A 731 15.56 3.37 -48.73
CA ILE A 731 15.32 2.05 -49.28
C ILE A 731 14.50 1.26 -48.26
N ILE A 732 13.47 0.56 -48.73
CA ILE A 732 12.74 -0.43 -47.91
C ILE A 732 13.20 -1.80 -48.38
N LEU A 733 13.89 -2.53 -47.50
CA LEU A 733 14.34 -3.89 -47.75
C LEU A 733 13.30 -4.87 -47.21
N PRO A 734 12.73 -5.75 -48.05
CA PRO A 734 11.76 -6.74 -47.59
C PRO A 734 12.42 -7.92 -46.86
N GLU A 735 13.73 -8.11 -47.01
CA GLU A 735 14.49 -9.19 -46.39
C GLU A 735 15.96 -8.80 -46.20
N ARG A 736 16.64 -9.51 -45.30
CA ARG A 736 18.07 -9.32 -45.02
C ARG A 736 18.90 -9.58 -46.27
N THR A 737 19.70 -8.61 -46.70
CA THR A 737 20.54 -8.76 -47.88
C THR A 737 21.77 -7.86 -47.86
N ASN A 738 22.80 -8.23 -48.63
CA ASN A 738 23.98 -7.38 -48.82
C ASN A 738 23.62 -6.15 -49.65
N VAL A 739 23.78 -4.96 -49.09
CA VAL A 739 23.43 -3.71 -49.76
C VAL A 739 24.68 -2.91 -50.12
N LEU A 740 24.90 -2.75 -51.43
CA LEU A 740 25.89 -1.84 -51.98
C LEU A 740 25.20 -0.61 -52.59
N LEU A 741 25.39 0.56 -51.97
CA LEU A 741 24.87 1.83 -52.45
C LEU A 741 26.01 2.78 -52.80
N GLU A 742 26.12 3.15 -54.07
CA GLU A 742 27.23 3.94 -54.62
C GLU A 742 26.74 5.11 -55.48
N ILE A 743 27.47 6.22 -55.48
CA ILE A 743 27.22 7.41 -56.29
C ILE A 743 28.24 7.49 -57.43
N TYR A 744 27.79 7.85 -58.62
CA TYR A 744 28.55 7.98 -59.86
C TYR A 744 28.31 9.35 -60.50
N ASN A 745 29.33 9.89 -61.18
CA ASN A 745 29.18 11.10 -62.01
C ASN A 745 28.63 10.76 -63.40
N TYR A 746 28.31 11.78 -64.21
CA TYR A 746 27.76 11.59 -65.56
C TYR A 746 28.71 10.88 -66.55
N ASN A 747 30.01 10.77 -66.24
CA ASN A 747 30.98 9.99 -67.03
C ASN A 747 31.07 8.53 -66.55
N GLY A 748 30.22 8.10 -65.60
CA GLY A 748 30.22 6.75 -65.04
C GLY A 748 31.36 6.46 -64.06
N GLN A 749 32.08 7.49 -63.59
CA GLN A 749 33.13 7.31 -62.58
C GLN A 749 32.51 7.31 -61.18
N LYS A 750 32.93 6.36 -60.34
CA LYS A 750 32.47 6.30 -58.95
C LYS A 750 32.95 7.53 -58.18
N VAL A 751 32.02 8.15 -57.45
CA VAL A 751 32.21 9.36 -56.66
C VAL A 751 32.23 9.02 -55.18
N ARG A 752 31.31 8.18 -54.71
CA ARG A 752 31.19 7.82 -53.29
C ARG A 752 30.54 6.46 -53.07
N THR A 753 30.95 5.71 -52.04
CA THR A 753 30.17 4.59 -51.49
C THR A 753 29.44 5.06 -50.24
N LEU A 754 28.12 4.89 -50.18
CA LEU A 754 27.28 5.26 -49.03
C LEU A 754 27.03 4.09 -48.09
N ASN A 755 26.93 2.87 -48.63
CA ASN A 755 26.85 1.63 -47.84
C ASN A 755 27.44 0.45 -48.63
N SER A 756 28.05 -0.51 -47.93
CA SER A 756 28.57 -1.76 -48.51
C SER A 756 28.52 -2.91 -47.51
N LYS A 757 27.45 -2.97 -46.72
CA LYS A 757 27.26 -3.95 -45.64
C LYS A 757 25.94 -4.69 -45.82
N GLU A 758 25.83 -5.83 -45.17
CA GLU A 758 24.57 -6.54 -45.00
C GLU A 758 23.65 -5.75 -44.07
N LEU A 759 22.38 -5.64 -44.46
CA LEU A 759 21.34 -4.97 -43.69
C LEU A 759 20.16 -5.93 -43.55
N ASN A 760 19.48 -5.91 -42.40
CA ASN A 760 18.26 -6.67 -42.17
C ASN A 760 17.08 -6.08 -43.00
N ALA A 761 15.92 -6.73 -42.96
CA ALA A 761 14.69 -6.13 -43.49
C ALA A 761 14.37 -4.81 -42.76
N GLY A 762 13.73 -3.86 -43.43
CA GLY A 762 13.34 -2.58 -42.83
C GLY A 762 13.62 -1.34 -43.71
N LEU A 763 13.27 -0.16 -43.19
CA LEU A 763 13.47 1.13 -43.85
C LEU A 763 14.84 1.72 -43.47
N PHE A 764 15.69 1.96 -44.46
CA PHE A 764 17.02 2.56 -44.26
C PHE A 764 17.14 3.87 -45.02
N ARG A 765 17.62 4.91 -44.34
CA ARG A 765 17.87 6.25 -44.91
C ARG A 765 19.36 6.55 -45.00
N PHE A 766 19.88 6.71 -46.21
CA PHE A 766 21.25 7.14 -46.48
C PHE A 766 21.29 8.62 -46.84
N THR A 767 22.26 9.36 -46.30
CA THR A 767 22.41 10.79 -46.60
C THR A 767 23.61 11.02 -47.51
N TRP A 768 23.41 11.76 -48.60
CA TRP A 768 24.50 12.28 -49.43
C TRP A 768 24.54 13.80 -49.44
N LYS A 769 25.66 14.37 -48.98
CA LYS A 769 25.90 15.83 -48.88
C LYS A 769 26.64 16.41 -50.10
N GLY A 770 26.57 15.74 -51.25
CA GLY A 770 27.29 16.18 -52.46
C GLY A 770 28.82 16.13 -52.33
N THR A 771 29.37 15.11 -51.66
CA THR A 771 30.84 14.94 -51.51
C THR A 771 31.33 13.60 -52.04
N ASN A 772 32.62 13.50 -52.37
CA ASN A 772 33.27 12.24 -52.76
C ASN A 772 33.77 11.42 -51.55
N ASP A 773 34.34 10.23 -51.78
CA ASP A 773 34.88 9.34 -50.72
C ASP A 773 35.95 10.01 -49.84
N ASN A 774 36.67 11.02 -50.36
CA ASN A 774 37.64 11.80 -49.59
C ASN A 774 37.01 12.97 -48.82
N GLY A 775 35.68 13.06 -48.78
CA GLY A 775 34.93 14.12 -48.08
C GLY A 775 34.84 15.46 -48.80
N ASN A 776 35.46 15.63 -49.98
CA ASN A 776 35.46 16.90 -50.72
C ASN A 776 34.16 17.12 -51.50
N ARG A 777 33.63 18.35 -51.48
CA ARG A 777 32.40 18.72 -52.23
C ARG A 777 32.62 18.60 -53.73
N VAL A 778 31.68 17.95 -54.42
CA VAL A 778 31.69 17.80 -55.88
C VAL A 778 30.94 18.97 -56.54
N LYS A 779 31.21 19.22 -57.82
CA LYS A 779 30.59 20.34 -58.55
C LYS A 779 29.08 20.11 -58.72
N SER A 780 28.30 21.18 -58.84
CA SER A 780 26.90 21.08 -59.27
C SER A 780 26.78 20.33 -60.61
N GLY A 781 25.72 19.55 -60.76
CA GLY A 781 25.52 18.70 -61.92
C GLY A 781 24.69 17.46 -61.67
N VAL A 782 24.60 16.61 -62.70
CA VAL A 782 23.85 15.35 -62.66
C VAL A 782 24.76 14.22 -62.17
N TYR A 783 24.26 13.47 -61.20
CA TYR A 783 24.85 12.28 -60.62
C TYR A 783 23.85 11.13 -60.68
N PHE A 784 24.32 9.92 -60.45
CA PHE A 784 23.48 8.74 -60.36
C PHE A 784 23.87 7.96 -59.12
N TYR A 785 22.89 7.46 -58.37
CA TYR A 785 23.17 6.42 -57.40
C TYR A 785 22.83 5.06 -58.00
N LYS A 786 23.59 4.04 -57.61
CA LYS A 786 23.37 2.63 -57.95
C LYS A 786 23.21 1.86 -56.64
N LEU A 787 22.05 1.27 -56.45
CA LEU A 787 21.76 0.29 -55.41
C LEU A 787 21.89 -1.11 -56.01
N SER A 788 22.71 -1.96 -55.41
CA SER A 788 22.83 -3.38 -55.75
C SER A 788 22.63 -4.23 -54.50
N THR A 789 21.77 -5.24 -54.60
CA THR A 789 21.60 -6.31 -53.63
C THR A 789 21.90 -7.67 -54.27
N GLY A 790 21.79 -8.77 -53.52
CA GLY A 790 21.97 -10.12 -54.07
C GLY A 790 21.01 -10.47 -55.23
N TYR A 791 19.85 -9.79 -55.32
CA TYR A 791 18.77 -10.14 -56.25
C TYR A 791 18.09 -8.92 -56.93
N PHE A 792 18.50 -7.69 -56.61
CA PHE A 792 17.93 -6.45 -57.13
C PHE A 792 19.01 -5.42 -57.47
N GLU A 793 18.88 -4.73 -58.61
CA GLU A 793 19.75 -3.62 -58.98
C GLU A 793 18.92 -2.45 -59.52
N LYS A 794 19.16 -1.23 -59.02
CA LYS A 794 18.47 -0.02 -59.47
C LYS A 794 19.42 1.16 -59.53
N ILE A 795 19.32 1.93 -60.61
CA ILE A 795 20.05 3.17 -60.81
C ILE A 795 19.05 4.31 -60.94
N ASN A 796 19.25 5.40 -60.19
CA ASN A 796 18.40 6.57 -60.30
C ASN A 796 19.21 7.87 -60.26
N LYS A 797 18.59 8.93 -60.79
CA LYS A 797 19.26 10.21 -61.05
C LYS A 797 19.20 11.13 -59.82
N LEU A 798 20.31 11.81 -59.55
CA LEU A 798 20.45 12.90 -58.58
C LEU A 798 20.86 14.19 -59.29
N ILE A 799 20.28 15.32 -58.90
CA ILE A 799 20.63 16.64 -59.43
C ILE A 799 21.11 17.50 -58.24
N LEU A 800 22.41 17.77 -58.21
CA LEU A 800 23.03 18.69 -57.25
C LEU A 800 23.07 20.09 -57.86
N LEU A 801 22.46 21.05 -57.17
CA LEU A 801 22.50 22.48 -57.47
C LEU A 801 23.54 23.16 -56.57
N ASP A 802 24.10 24.28 -57.01
CA ASP A 802 25.12 25.01 -56.24
C ASP A 802 24.61 25.55 -54.90
#